data_AF-A0A2Y9R025-F1
#
_entry.id   AF-A0A2Y9R025-F1
#
_cell.length_a   1.000
_cell.length_b   1.000
_cell.length_c   1.000
_cell.angle_alpha   90.00
_cell.angle_beta   90.00
_cell.angle_gamma   90.00
#
_symmetry.space_group_name_H-M   'P 1'
#
loop_
_entity.id
_entity.type
_entity.pdbx_description
1 polymer ?
#
loop_
_entity_poly.entity_id
_entity_poly.type
_entity_poly.pdbx_seq_one_letter_code
_entity_poly.pdbx_strand_id
1 'polypeptide(L)'
;MWALRSLLRAAAGRTMSQGPARRQRPPKDPLRHLRTREKRGQSWEPGGPNTVYLQVVAAGGRDAGAALYVFSEYNRYLFNCGEGIQRLMQEHKLKVARLDNIFLTRMHWCNVGGLCGMILTLKETGLPKCVLSGPPQLEKYLEAIKVFSGPLKGIDLAVRPHSAPEYKDETMTVFQIPIHSEYKGEQSCRDHQPAQRPERPLGRLSPKQPSDSGSTENEQHFPYGVSQKMDGRDPSLVVAFVCKLHVKKGNFLVLKAKELGLPVGTAAIAPIIAAVKAGKSVTFEGREILPEEICTPPDPGLAFVVVECPDEGFIQPICENAAFKRYQGKADAPVALVVHLAPESVLLDSRYQQWMERFGPDTQHLILNENCASVHNLRSRKIQTQLNLIHPDIFPPLADLRHKGEGATFRVPAVRAECLLKYQLRPRREWQRDAILTCNPDEFIAEALELPDFQESIQESRKSVQDGPAPAEKRSQYPEIVFLGTGSAIPMKIRNVSSTLVNISSDRSLLLDCGEGTLGQLCRHYGDEVDRVLGTLAAVFVSHLHADHHTGLLNILLQRERALASLGKPLHPLLVVAPTQLRAWLQQYHDQCQEILHHVNLIPAKCLQKRAEVSSPIVEKLISSLLEMCDLEKFQTCLVRHCRHAFGCALVHASGWKVVYSGDTMPCDALVQMGKDATLLIHEATLEDGLEEEAVEKTHSTTSQAITVGMQMNAKFIMLNHFSQRYAKIPLFSPDFNDRVGIAFDHMKVCFGDFPTVPKLIPPLKALFAGDLEEMEERREKRELRLLRAALLSRESPQKRVPRDEPPSPQSKKARVQ
;
A
#
# COMPACT_ATOMS: atom_id res chain seq x y z
N MET A 1 36.55 -31.37 20.17
CA MET A 1 37.41 -31.10 19.01
C MET A 1 37.00 -29.83 18.22
N TRP A 2 36.39 -28.84 18.89
CA TRP A 2 35.92 -27.58 18.28
C TRP A 2 36.76 -26.35 18.72
N ALA A 3 37.59 -26.49 19.77
CA ALA A 3 38.44 -25.42 20.28
C ALA A 3 39.77 -25.20 19.51
N LEU A 4 40.21 -26.13 18.66
CA LEU A 4 41.47 -26.00 17.92
C LEU A 4 41.34 -25.53 16.46
N ARG A 5 40.11 -25.45 15.92
CA ARG A 5 39.88 -24.99 14.53
C ARG A 5 39.59 -23.48 14.42
N SER A 6 39.30 -22.81 15.52
CA SER A 6 39.11 -21.34 15.58
C SER A 6 40.45 -20.58 15.54
N LEU A 7 41.53 -21.17 16.05
CA LEU A 7 42.84 -20.51 16.15
C LEU A 7 43.68 -20.54 14.86
N LEU A 8 43.38 -21.41 13.90
CA LEU A 8 44.20 -21.57 12.68
C LEU A 8 43.70 -20.79 11.45
N ARG A 9 42.56 -20.09 11.53
CA ARG A 9 42.14 -19.12 10.49
C ARG A 9 42.63 -17.70 10.74
N ALA A 10 43.26 -17.42 11.89
CA ALA A 10 43.78 -16.11 12.24
C ALA A 10 45.23 -15.83 11.76
N ALA A 11 45.93 -16.82 11.19
CA ALA A 11 47.37 -16.74 10.91
C ALA A 11 47.79 -16.58 9.43
N ALA A 12 46.88 -16.18 8.53
CA ALA A 12 47.22 -15.88 7.13
C ALA A 12 46.87 -14.42 6.79
N GLY A 13 47.53 -13.49 7.48
CA GLY A 13 47.51 -12.07 7.14
C GLY A 13 48.34 -11.79 5.88
N ARG A 14 47.68 -11.45 4.77
CA ARG A 14 48.33 -10.66 3.71
C ARG A 14 48.40 -9.22 4.18
N THR A 15 49.63 -8.72 4.25
CA THR A 15 50.02 -7.35 4.54
C THR A 15 49.32 -6.36 3.59
N MET A 16 48.43 -5.53 4.15
CA MET A 16 47.90 -4.32 3.50
C MET A 16 48.05 -3.17 4.50
N SER A 17 48.89 -2.22 4.10
CA SER A 17 49.19 -0.92 4.73
C SER A 17 48.03 -0.31 5.54
N GLN A 18 48.33 0.12 6.77
CA GLN A 18 47.43 0.93 7.58
C GLN A 18 47.12 2.27 6.89
N GLY A 19 45.86 2.48 6.52
CA GLY A 19 45.29 3.79 6.20
C GLY A 19 44.40 4.28 7.37
N PRO A 20 44.20 5.60 7.52
CA PRO A 20 43.59 6.16 8.72
C PRO A 20 42.11 5.76 8.85
N ALA A 21 41.67 5.63 10.11
CA ALA A 21 40.33 5.25 10.52
C ALA A 21 39.22 5.88 9.65
N ARG A 22 38.47 5.01 8.96
CA ARG A 22 37.32 5.39 8.15
C ARG A 22 36.21 5.89 9.09
N ARG A 23 36.13 7.21 9.29
CA ARG A 23 34.98 7.86 9.94
C ARG A 23 33.68 7.27 9.39
N GLN A 24 32.76 6.87 10.26
CA GLN A 24 31.40 6.50 9.86
C GLN A 24 30.85 7.62 8.98
N ARG A 25 30.42 7.27 7.77
CA ARG A 25 29.77 8.24 6.87
C ARG A 25 28.51 8.76 7.57
N PRO A 26 28.30 10.09 7.63
CA PRO A 26 27.06 10.61 8.17
C PRO A 26 25.87 10.03 7.37
N PRO A 27 24.70 9.85 8.01
CA PRO A 27 23.51 9.39 7.31
C PRO A 27 23.26 10.30 6.10
N LYS A 28 23.02 9.69 4.93
CA LYS A 28 22.73 10.43 3.71
C LYS A 28 21.42 11.18 3.91
N ASP A 29 21.49 12.52 3.93
CA ASP A 29 20.31 13.38 3.94
C ASP A 29 19.40 13.06 2.73
N PRO A 30 18.21 12.45 2.95
CA PRO A 30 17.29 12.11 1.86
C PRO A 30 16.78 13.38 1.13
N LEU A 31 16.85 14.54 1.78
CA LEU A 31 16.43 15.85 1.27
C LEU A 31 17.55 16.62 0.56
N ARG A 32 18.77 16.07 0.49
CA ARG A 32 19.91 16.71 -0.21
C ARG A 32 19.56 17.10 -1.64
N HIS A 33 18.74 16.31 -2.32
CA HIS A 33 18.29 16.59 -3.68
C HIS A 33 17.25 17.73 -3.75
N LEU A 34 16.28 17.77 -2.85
CA LEU A 34 15.30 18.87 -2.77
C LEU A 34 16.01 20.21 -2.51
N ARG A 35 17.00 20.22 -1.60
CA ARG A 35 17.91 21.36 -1.40
C ARG A 35 18.74 21.70 -2.64
N THR A 36 19.07 20.71 -3.47
CA THR A 36 19.78 20.93 -4.74
C THR A 36 18.83 21.49 -5.82
N ARG A 37 17.54 21.12 -5.79
CA ARG A 37 16.48 21.67 -6.66
C ARG A 37 16.15 23.11 -6.29
N GLU A 38 16.00 23.41 -4.99
CA GLU A 38 15.79 24.78 -4.48
C GLU A 38 16.98 25.69 -4.80
N LYS A 39 18.23 25.18 -4.68
CA LYS A 39 19.44 25.92 -5.06
C LYS A 39 19.56 26.19 -6.57
N ARG A 40 18.81 25.50 -7.42
CA ARG A 40 18.88 25.61 -8.88
C ARG A 40 18.00 26.73 -9.46
N GLY A 41 17.10 27.34 -8.69
CA GLY A 41 16.29 28.51 -9.09
C GLY A 41 15.30 28.26 -10.25
N GLN A 42 14.49 29.28 -10.58
CA GLN A 42 13.50 29.25 -11.69
C GLN A 42 14.14 29.36 -13.10
N SER A 43 15.44 29.64 -13.19
CA SER A 43 16.21 29.80 -14.42
C SER A 43 16.88 28.48 -14.83
N TRP A 44 16.08 27.46 -15.15
CA TRP A 44 16.59 26.14 -15.56
C TRP A 44 16.53 25.97 -17.08
N GLU A 45 17.68 25.84 -17.76
CA GLU A 45 17.72 25.36 -19.14
C GLU A 45 17.66 23.82 -19.17
N PRO A 46 16.72 23.17 -19.89
CA PRO A 46 16.55 21.72 -19.83
C PRO A 46 17.64 21.01 -20.64
N GLY A 47 18.61 20.41 -19.94
CA GLY A 47 19.33 19.25 -20.47
C GLY A 47 18.50 18.00 -20.16
N GLY A 48 17.74 17.49 -21.14
CA GLY A 48 16.89 16.31 -20.95
C GLY A 48 17.62 15.12 -20.32
N PRO A 49 16.91 14.24 -19.59
CA PRO A 49 17.50 13.16 -18.78
C PRO A 49 18.25 12.14 -19.64
N ASN A 50 19.34 11.58 -19.12
CA ASN A 50 20.11 10.54 -19.83
C ASN A 50 19.48 9.16 -19.73
N THR A 51 18.83 8.88 -18.61
CA THR A 51 18.20 7.59 -18.34
C THR A 51 16.74 7.82 -18.01
N VAL A 52 15.87 7.18 -18.79
CA VAL A 52 14.43 7.12 -18.52
C VAL A 52 13.94 5.72 -18.84
N TYR A 53 13.18 5.12 -17.93
CA TYR A 53 12.48 3.86 -18.16
C TYR A 53 11.13 3.84 -17.45
N LEU A 54 10.21 3.05 -17.98
CA LEU A 54 8.97 2.68 -17.31
C LEU A 54 9.12 1.26 -16.77
N GLN A 55 8.57 1.01 -15.59
CA GLN A 55 8.62 -0.28 -14.92
C GLN A 55 7.25 -0.61 -14.37
N VAL A 56 6.77 -1.82 -14.69
CA VAL A 56 5.50 -2.34 -14.17
C VAL A 56 5.66 -2.60 -12.67
N VAL A 57 4.80 -1.99 -11.85
CA VAL A 57 4.72 -2.30 -10.41
C VAL A 57 3.69 -3.39 -10.17
N ALA A 58 2.54 -3.29 -10.83
CA ALA A 58 1.48 -4.28 -10.79
C ALA A 58 0.85 -4.39 -12.18
N ALA A 59 0.54 -5.62 -12.59
CA ALA A 59 0.19 -5.94 -13.97
C ALA A 59 -1.30 -5.79 -14.28
N GLY A 60 -2.14 -5.48 -13.28
CA GLY A 60 -3.59 -5.36 -13.45
C GLY A 60 -4.36 -6.65 -13.23
N GLY A 61 -3.81 -7.58 -12.43
CA GLY A 61 -4.48 -8.83 -12.07
C GLY A 61 -5.61 -8.64 -11.07
N ARG A 62 -6.31 -9.74 -10.76
CA ARG A 62 -7.43 -9.73 -9.81
C ARG A 62 -7.02 -9.40 -8.38
N ASP A 63 -5.78 -9.72 -8.02
CA ASP A 63 -5.19 -9.53 -6.70
C ASP A 63 -4.46 -8.17 -6.53
N ALA A 64 -4.15 -7.48 -7.64
CA ALA A 64 -3.47 -6.18 -7.63
C ALA A 64 -3.83 -5.32 -8.86
N GLY A 65 -4.35 -4.12 -8.60
CA GLY A 65 -4.69 -3.13 -9.65
C GLY A 65 -3.47 -2.68 -10.45
N ALA A 66 -3.67 -2.29 -11.70
CA ALA A 66 -2.60 -1.90 -12.62
C ALA A 66 -1.85 -0.64 -12.13
N ALA A 67 -0.53 -0.69 -12.10
CA ALA A 67 0.30 0.45 -11.72
C ALA A 67 1.66 0.47 -12.41
N LEU A 68 2.11 1.68 -12.78
CA LEU A 68 3.33 1.89 -13.54
C LEU A 68 4.23 2.93 -12.86
N TYR A 69 5.50 2.58 -12.69
CA TYR A 69 6.51 3.45 -12.12
C TYR A 69 7.45 3.96 -13.20
N VAL A 70 7.64 5.28 -13.29
CA VAL A 70 8.57 5.89 -14.26
C VAL A 70 9.78 6.47 -13.53
N PHE A 71 10.95 6.07 -13.97
CA PHE A 71 12.23 6.50 -13.42
C PHE A 71 12.93 7.48 -14.37
N SER A 72 13.47 8.58 -13.83
CA SER A 72 14.47 9.42 -14.51
C SER A 72 15.61 9.87 -13.58
N GLU A 73 16.76 10.32 -14.07
CA GLU A 73 17.84 10.78 -13.17
C GLU A 73 17.41 11.88 -12.17
N TYR A 74 16.38 12.65 -12.53
CA TYR A 74 15.84 13.76 -11.76
C TYR A 74 14.65 13.33 -10.88
N ASN A 75 13.61 12.76 -11.48
CA ASN A 75 12.27 12.59 -10.91
C ASN A 75 11.75 11.13 -10.94
N ARG A 76 10.82 10.80 -10.05
CA ARG A 76 9.98 9.58 -10.09
C ARG A 76 8.51 9.93 -10.27
N TYR A 77 7.81 9.03 -10.95
CA TYR A 77 6.37 9.15 -11.20
C TYR A 77 5.70 7.81 -10.96
N LEU A 78 4.47 7.85 -10.49
CA LEU A 78 3.61 6.69 -10.35
C LEU A 78 2.30 6.95 -11.09
N PHE A 79 1.90 6.04 -11.96
CA PHE A 79 0.58 6.03 -12.59
C PHE A 79 -0.25 4.96 -11.91
N ASN A 80 -1.37 5.41 -11.32
CA ASN A 80 -2.27 4.65 -10.46
C ASN A 80 -1.62 4.08 -9.19
N CYS A 81 -2.41 4.03 -8.12
CA CYS A 81 -2.01 3.58 -6.80
C CYS A 81 -3.16 2.80 -6.14
N GLY A 82 -3.51 1.64 -6.72
CA GLY A 82 -4.45 0.69 -6.13
C GLY A 82 -3.94 0.05 -4.85
N GLU A 83 -4.76 -0.83 -4.25
CA GLU A 83 -4.35 -1.59 -3.07
C GLU A 83 -3.05 -2.38 -3.31
N GLY A 84 -2.20 -2.43 -2.29
CA GLY A 84 -0.98 -3.24 -2.29
C GLY A 84 0.20 -2.60 -3.03
N ILE A 85 0.03 -1.51 -3.79
CA ILE A 85 1.11 -0.89 -4.57
C ILE A 85 2.30 -0.48 -3.69
N GLN A 86 2.03 0.09 -2.52
CA GLN A 86 3.06 0.37 -1.51
C GLN A 86 3.86 -0.88 -1.09
N ARG A 87 3.17 -2.01 -0.88
CA ARG A 87 3.75 -3.28 -0.45
C ARG A 87 4.64 -3.83 -1.54
N LEU A 88 4.19 -3.77 -2.79
CA LEU A 88 4.96 -4.21 -3.97
C LEU A 88 6.18 -3.35 -4.22
N MET A 89 6.07 -2.03 -4.06
CA MET A 89 7.22 -1.14 -4.14
C MET A 89 8.27 -1.48 -3.08
N GLN A 90 7.84 -1.77 -1.84
CA GLN A 90 8.75 -2.23 -0.79
C GLN A 90 9.35 -3.61 -1.11
N GLU A 91 8.53 -4.60 -1.49
CA GLU A 91 8.89 -5.97 -1.90
C GLU A 91 10.09 -5.93 -2.85
N HIS A 92 9.96 -5.14 -3.91
CA HIS A 92 10.92 -5.05 -5.02
C HIS A 92 11.95 -3.93 -4.87
N LYS A 93 12.00 -3.25 -3.72
CA LYS A 93 12.95 -2.17 -3.43
C LYS A 93 12.85 -0.99 -4.43
N LEU A 94 11.65 -0.75 -4.97
CA LEU A 94 11.36 0.44 -5.77
C LEU A 94 11.35 1.66 -4.86
N LYS A 95 12.19 2.64 -5.18
CA LYS A 95 12.41 3.80 -4.32
C LYS A 95 11.25 4.77 -4.44
N VAL A 96 10.59 5.05 -3.31
CA VAL A 96 9.62 6.15 -3.18
C VAL A 96 10.29 7.51 -2.96
N ALA A 97 11.59 7.53 -2.67
CA ALA A 97 12.35 8.77 -2.59
C ALA A 97 12.33 9.49 -3.95
N ARG A 98 11.89 10.77 -3.94
CA ARG A 98 11.60 11.60 -5.13
C ARG A 98 10.35 11.20 -5.94
N LEU A 99 9.41 10.47 -5.32
CA LEU A 99 8.07 10.30 -5.86
C LEU A 99 7.26 11.58 -5.66
N ASP A 100 7.57 12.56 -6.51
CA ASP A 100 7.01 13.90 -6.43
C ASP A 100 5.65 13.99 -7.13
N ASN A 101 5.32 13.03 -8.00
CA ASN A 101 4.10 13.05 -8.80
C ASN A 101 3.41 11.69 -8.85
N ILE A 102 2.11 11.69 -8.58
CA ILE A 102 1.21 10.55 -8.79
C ILE A 102 0.12 10.96 -9.78
N PHE A 103 -0.03 10.21 -10.86
CA PHE A 103 -1.04 10.42 -11.89
C PHE A 103 -2.12 9.36 -11.78
N LEU A 104 -3.37 9.77 -11.65
CA LEU A 104 -4.52 8.88 -11.49
C LEU A 104 -5.40 8.98 -12.73
N THR A 105 -5.66 7.85 -13.36
CA THR A 105 -6.47 7.78 -14.59
C THR A 105 -7.97 7.83 -14.30
N ARG A 106 -8.42 7.39 -13.12
CA ARG A 106 -9.84 7.29 -12.75
C ARG A 106 -10.05 7.33 -11.23
N MET A 107 -11.22 7.80 -10.78
CA MET A 107 -11.66 7.71 -9.38
C MET A 107 -12.34 6.36 -9.09
N HIS A 108 -11.54 5.30 -9.17
CA HIS A 108 -11.97 3.92 -8.94
C HIS A 108 -11.01 3.23 -7.97
N TRP A 109 -11.50 2.28 -7.16
CA TRP A 109 -10.73 1.69 -6.06
C TRP A 109 -9.43 1.03 -6.53
N CYS A 110 -9.43 0.37 -7.69
CA CYS A 110 -8.22 -0.20 -8.27
C CYS A 110 -7.15 0.84 -8.66
N ASN A 111 -7.51 2.13 -8.76
CA ASN A 111 -6.60 3.23 -9.05
C ASN A 111 -6.19 4.01 -7.81
N VAL A 112 -7.07 4.11 -6.79
CA VAL A 112 -6.85 5.02 -5.64
C VAL A 112 -6.72 4.30 -4.28
N GLY A 113 -7.09 3.02 -4.19
CA GLY A 113 -7.26 2.31 -2.92
C GLY A 113 -6.01 2.22 -2.05
N GLY A 114 -4.82 2.28 -2.65
CA GLY A 114 -3.54 2.29 -1.91
C GLY A 114 -2.99 3.67 -1.61
N LEU A 115 -3.68 4.76 -1.98
CA LEU A 115 -3.17 6.12 -1.76
C LEU A 115 -2.99 6.44 -0.28
N CYS A 116 -3.90 5.99 0.60
CA CYS A 116 -3.76 6.25 2.03
C CYS A 116 -2.42 5.69 2.56
N GLY A 117 -2.15 4.42 2.32
CA GLY A 117 -0.90 3.81 2.76
C GLY A 117 0.33 4.42 2.06
N MET A 118 0.23 4.71 0.76
CA MET A 118 1.32 5.37 0.03
C MET A 118 1.65 6.74 0.63
N ILE A 119 0.64 7.56 0.94
CA ILE A 119 0.82 8.88 1.56
C ILE A 119 1.51 8.76 2.93
N LEU A 120 1.07 7.80 3.76
CA LEU A 120 1.71 7.54 5.05
C LEU A 120 3.18 7.12 4.87
N THR A 121 3.47 6.28 3.88
CA THR A 121 4.84 5.86 3.53
C THR A 121 5.70 7.04 3.04
N LEU A 122 5.13 7.95 2.23
CA LEU A 122 5.82 9.15 1.75
C LEU A 122 6.13 10.12 2.89
N LYS A 123 5.18 10.30 3.81
CA LYS A 123 5.37 11.08 5.05
C LYS A 123 6.49 10.52 5.90
N GLU A 124 6.53 9.21 6.12
CA GLU A 124 7.61 8.56 6.89
C GLU A 124 8.97 8.62 6.20
N THR A 125 9.00 8.58 4.87
CA THR A 125 10.22 8.80 4.08
C THR A 125 10.71 10.25 4.18
N GLY A 126 9.87 11.16 4.66
CA GLY A 126 10.17 12.58 4.82
C GLY A 126 10.04 13.38 3.53
N LEU A 127 9.24 12.96 2.55
CA LEU A 127 9.00 13.80 1.37
C LEU A 127 8.19 15.05 1.79
N PRO A 128 8.67 16.27 1.47
CA PRO A 128 7.98 17.48 1.89
C PRO A 128 6.73 17.76 1.06
N LYS A 129 6.68 17.29 -0.19
CA LYS A 129 5.59 17.56 -1.13
C LYS A 129 5.39 16.40 -2.09
N CYS A 130 4.13 16.07 -2.37
CA CYS A 130 3.72 15.19 -3.45
C CYS A 130 2.56 15.84 -4.22
N VAL A 131 2.65 15.85 -5.55
CA VAL A 131 1.63 16.40 -6.44
C VAL A 131 0.80 15.25 -7.01
N LEU A 132 -0.50 15.28 -6.81
CA LEU A 132 -1.42 14.32 -7.39
C LEU A 132 -2.20 14.98 -8.53
N SER A 133 -2.26 14.33 -9.69
CA SER A 133 -3.03 14.81 -10.84
C SER A 133 -4.02 13.73 -11.27
N GLY A 134 -5.25 14.11 -11.58
CA GLY A 134 -6.31 13.16 -11.93
C GLY A 134 -7.68 13.83 -11.94
N PRO A 135 -8.77 13.04 -11.96
CA PRO A 135 -10.13 13.57 -12.00
C PRO A 135 -10.45 14.53 -10.84
N PRO A 136 -11.45 15.41 -11.00
CA PRO A 136 -11.68 16.54 -10.08
C PRO A 136 -12.06 16.12 -8.65
N GLN A 137 -12.62 14.92 -8.45
CA GLN A 137 -13.03 14.43 -7.14
C GLN A 137 -11.85 14.04 -6.23
N LEU A 138 -10.62 14.01 -6.78
CA LEU A 138 -9.42 13.60 -6.06
C LEU A 138 -9.17 14.41 -4.78
N GLU A 139 -9.38 15.73 -4.83
CA GLU A 139 -9.18 16.60 -3.65
C GLU A 139 -10.12 16.20 -2.50
N LYS A 140 -11.41 15.99 -2.80
CA LYS A 140 -12.40 15.54 -1.82
C LYS A 140 -12.10 14.14 -1.30
N TYR A 141 -11.58 13.25 -2.14
CA TYR A 141 -11.14 11.92 -1.72
C TYR A 141 -9.94 11.98 -0.75
N LEU A 142 -8.97 12.88 -1.00
CA LEU A 142 -7.84 13.09 -0.09
C LEU A 142 -8.29 13.68 1.26
N GLU A 143 -9.27 14.58 1.26
CA GLU A 143 -9.90 15.05 2.49
C GLU A 143 -10.62 13.91 3.23
N ALA A 144 -11.27 13.01 2.50
CA ALA A 144 -11.97 11.87 3.08
C ALA A 144 -11.04 10.88 3.78
N ILE A 145 -9.84 10.65 3.25
CA ILE A 145 -8.82 9.80 3.88
C ILE A 145 -8.40 10.35 5.26
N LYS A 146 -8.47 11.67 5.49
CA LYS A 146 -8.09 12.27 6.78
C LYS A 146 -9.00 11.87 7.93
N VAL A 147 -10.20 11.34 7.64
CA VAL A 147 -11.15 10.83 8.65
C VAL A 147 -10.52 9.73 9.52
N PHE A 148 -9.64 8.91 8.93
CA PHE A 148 -9.03 7.76 9.60
C PHE A 148 -7.50 7.80 9.65
N SER A 149 -6.84 8.48 8.70
CA SER A 149 -5.38 8.69 8.76
C SER A 149 -4.94 9.83 9.69
N GLY A 150 -5.90 10.65 10.16
CA GLY A 150 -5.64 11.83 10.98
C GLY A 150 -4.92 12.96 10.21
N PRO A 151 -4.39 13.96 10.92
CA PRO A 151 -3.68 15.07 10.29
C PRO A 151 -2.40 14.62 9.57
N LEU A 152 -2.35 14.82 8.26
CA LEU A 152 -1.19 14.56 7.41
C LEU A 152 -0.10 15.66 7.53
N LYS A 153 0.15 16.15 8.75
CA LYS A 153 1.21 17.14 9.02
C LYS A 153 2.57 16.56 8.61
N GLY A 154 3.39 17.37 7.94
CA GLY A 154 4.74 17.00 7.50
C GLY A 154 4.87 16.61 6.02
N ILE A 155 3.76 16.54 5.28
CA ILE A 155 3.74 16.40 3.83
C ILE A 155 2.71 17.35 3.21
N ASP A 156 3.12 18.12 2.21
CA ASP A 156 2.25 18.95 1.38
C ASP A 156 1.68 18.11 0.22
N LEU A 157 0.38 17.84 0.26
CA LEU A 157 -0.32 17.15 -0.82
C LEU A 157 -1.01 18.20 -1.69
N ALA A 158 -0.46 18.42 -2.89
CA ALA A 158 -1.05 19.36 -3.84
C ALA A 158 -1.84 18.59 -4.90
N VAL A 159 -3.09 18.98 -5.12
CA VAL A 159 -3.90 18.45 -6.23
C VAL A 159 -3.78 19.38 -7.43
N ARG A 160 -3.40 18.83 -8.57
CA ARG A 160 -3.49 19.51 -9.85
C ARG A 160 -4.79 19.12 -10.53
N PRO A 161 -5.63 20.09 -10.94
CA PRO A 161 -6.88 19.77 -11.63
C PRO A 161 -6.59 19.15 -13.01
N HIS A 162 -7.42 18.20 -13.43
CA HIS A 162 -7.34 17.60 -14.77
C HIS A 162 -7.50 18.62 -15.91
N SER A 163 -8.14 19.76 -15.65
CA SER A 163 -8.30 20.86 -16.61
C SER A 163 -7.00 21.64 -16.87
N ALA A 164 -5.97 21.47 -16.03
CA ALA A 164 -4.66 22.05 -16.28
C ALA A 164 -4.03 21.38 -17.52
N PRO A 165 -3.74 22.15 -18.59
CA PRO A 165 -3.41 21.59 -19.90
C PRO A 165 -2.05 20.87 -19.93
N GLU A 166 -1.08 21.33 -19.14
CA GLU A 166 0.24 20.72 -19.08
C GLU A 166 0.88 20.79 -17.69
N TYR A 167 1.66 19.77 -17.37
CA TYR A 167 2.62 19.75 -16.27
C TYR A 167 4.03 19.61 -16.85
N LYS A 168 4.99 20.37 -16.33
CA LYS A 168 6.36 20.35 -16.83
C LYS A 168 7.36 20.34 -15.68
N ASP A 169 8.37 19.49 -15.79
CA ASP A 169 9.50 19.41 -14.85
C ASP A 169 10.84 19.18 -15.57
N GLU A 170 11.90 18.79 -14.88
CA GLU A 170 13.22 18.61 -15.49
C GLU A 170 13.28 17.44 -16.51
N THR A 171 12.36 16.49 -16.42
CA THR A 171 12.37 15.24 -17.18
C THR A 171 11.43 15.30 -18.38
N MET A 172 10.19 15.73 -18.18
CA MET A 172 9.15 15.63 -19.20
C MET A 172 8.07 16.71 -19.07
N THR A 173 7.33 16.88 -20.16
CA THR A 173 6.04 17.57 -20.17
C THR A 173 4.92 16.53 -20.24
N VAL A 174 3.94 16.60 -19.35
CA VAL A 174 2.79 15.69 -19.24
C VAL A 174 1.51 16.44 -19.58
N PHE A 175 0.78 15.95 -20.57
CA PHE A 175 -0.52 16.46 -20.98
C PHE A 175 -1.63 15.56 -20.45
N GLN A 176 -2.66 16.17 -19.85
CA GLN A 176 -3.84 15.47 -19.35
C GLN A 176 -4.93 15.51 -20.42
N ILE A 177 -5.46 14.35 -20.79
CA ILE A 177 -6.50 14.21 -21.82
C ILE A 177 -7.75 13.64 -21.14
N PRO A 178 -8.73 14.48 -20.77
CA PRO A 178 -10.01 14.00 -20.28
C PRO A 178 -10.79 13.32 -21.42
N ILE A 179 -11.37 12.16 -21.12
CA ILE A 179 -12.12 11.32 -22.03
C ILE A 179 -13.43 10.96 -21.33
N HIS A 180 -14.55 11.23 -22.01
CA HIS A 180 -15.89 10.93 -21.49
C HIS A 180 -16.50 9.74 -22.24
N SER A 181 -17.09 8.80 -21.52
CA SER A 181 -17.84 7.66 -22.08
C SER A 181 -19.05 8.13 -22.90
N GLU A 182 -19.42 7.33 -23.90
CA GLU A 182 -20.65 7.54 -24.68
C GLU A 182 -21.92 7.27 -23.88
N TYR A 183 -21.82 6.44 -22.84
CA TYR A 183 -22.91 6.17 -21.91
C TYR A 183 -23.14 7.41 -21.03
N LYS A 184 -23.91 8.38 -21.56
CA LYS A 184 -24.52 9.43 -20.75
C LYS A 184 -25.62 8.80 -19.90
N GLY A 185 -25.24 8.28 -18.74
CA GLY A 185 -26.09 7.84 -17.63
C GLY A 185 -27.52 7.43 -18.00
N GLU A 186 -27.74 6.14 -18.27
CA GLU A 186 -29.07 5.58 -18.13
C GLU A 186 -29.48 5.64 -16.66
N GLN A 187 -30.41 6.54 -16.36
CA GLN A 187 -31.36 6.38 -15.27
C GLN A 187 -32.13 5.08 -15.50
N SER A 188 -31.56 3.96 -15.03
CA SER A 188 -32.32 2.73 -14.83
C SER A 188 -33.01 2.81 -13.47
N CYS A 189 -34.34 2.62 -13.51
CA CYS A 189 -35.28 2.46 -12.41
C CYS A 189 -35.83 3.75 -11.75
N ARG A 190 -36.88 4.33 -12.36
CA ARG A 190 -38.27 4.35 -11.81
C ARG A 190 -39.18 5.27 -12.63
N ASP A 191 -39.91 4.68 -13.57
CA ASP A 191 -41.21 5.23 -13.98
C ASP A 191 -42.22 5.02 -12.85
N HIS A 192 -42.32 5.98 -11.92
CA HIS A 192 -43.54 6.17 -11.12
C HIS A 192 -43.87 7.66 -11.08
N GLN A 193 -45.09 7.96 -11.52
CA GLN A 193 -45.70 9.28 -11.70
C GLN A 193 -45.47 10.22 -10.50
N PRO A 194 -45.29 11.53 -10.74
CA PRO A 194 -45.12 12.50 -9.67
C PRO A 194 -46.45 12.76 -8.97
N ALA A 195 -46.64 12.16 -7.79
CA ALA A 195 -47.66 12.60 -6.84
C ALA A 195 -47.22 13.95 -6.24
N GLN A 196 -48.06 14.95 -6.47
CA GLN A 196 -47.94 16.33 -6.03
C GLN A 196 -47.62 16.43 -4.52
N ARG A 197 -46.55 17.15 -4.17
CA ARG A 197 -46.34 17.66 -2.81
C ARG A 197 -47.00 19.03 -2.68
N PRO A 198 -47.81 19.29 -1.63
CA PRO A 198 -48.34 20.62 -1.38
C PRO A 198 -47.26 21.50 -0.72
N GLU A 199 -47.11 22.71 -1.25
CA GLU A 199 -46.32 23.79 -0.68
C GLU A 199 -46.85 24.21 0.70
N ARG A 200 -45.94 24.46 1.66
CA ARG A 200 -46.20 25.35 2.80
C ARG A 200 -44.94 26.13 3.22
N PRO A 201 -45.11 27.35 3.75
CA PRO A 201 -44.16 28.45 3.58
C PRO A 201 -43.23 28.67 4.77
N LEU A 202 -42.14 29.38 4.47
CA LEU A 202 -41.14 29.93 5.38
C LEU A 202 -41.73 30.78 6.52
N GLY A 203 -41.18 30.60 7.73
CA GLY A 203 -41.42 31.47 8.88
C GLY A 203 -40.29 31.42 9.92
N ARG A 204 -39.36 32.39 9.83
CA ARG A 204 -38.83 33.27 10.91
C ARG A 204 -38.51 32.61 12.29
N LEU A 205 -37.30 32.66 12.84
CA LEU A 205 -36.65 33.82 13.51
C LEU A 205 -35.27 33.42 14.06
N SER A 206 -34.24 34.25 13.89
CA SER A 206 -33.08 34.34 14.79
C SER A 206 -32.74 35.82 15.03
N PRO A 207 -32.46 36.27 16.27
CA PRO A 207 -32.18 37.68 16.56
C PRO A 207 -30.71 38.05 16.31
N LYS A 208 -30.53 39.30 15.87
CA LYS A 208 -29.25 40.00 15.61
C LYS A 208 -28.61 40.55 16.91
N GLN A 209 -27.28 40.69 16.90
CA GLN A 209 -26.49 41.97 16.97
C GLN A 209 -25.11 41.79 17.65
N PRO A 210 -24.12 42.70 17.47
CA PRO A 210 -23.83 43.62 16.36
C PRO A 210 -22.33 43.62 15.92
N SER A 211 -22.06 44.38 14.85
CA SER A 211 -20.80 44.63 14.13
C SER A 211 -19.94 45.78 14.70
N ASP A 212 -18.65 45.79 14.33
CA ASP A 212 -17.84 46.91 13.77
C ASP A 212 -16.32 46.58 13.91
N SER A 213 -15.37 46.91 13.03
CA SER A 213 -15.30 47.72 11.79
C SER A 213 -13.90 47.59 11.14
N GLY A 214 -13.81 47.75 9.80
CA GLY A 214 -12.62 48.17 9.01
C GLY A 214 -11.67 47.05 8.53
N SER A 215 -11.24 46.92 7.27
CA SER A 215 -11.08 47.87 6.16
C SER A 215 -10.86 47.14 4.81
N THR A 216 -11.53 47.65 3.76
CA THR A 216 -11.17 47.78 2.32
C THR A 216 -9.98 46.99 1.72
N GLU A 217 -10.20 46.27 0.60
CA GLU A 217 -9.78 46.65 -0.78
C GLU A 217 -9.98 45.53 -1.84
N ASN A 218 -10.55 45.94 -2.99
CA ASN A 218 -10.44 45.40 -4.37
C ASN A 218 -10.94 43.98 -4.73
N GLU A 219 -12.23 43.90 -5.06
CA GLU A 219 -12.76 42.92 -6.02
C GLU A 219 -12.68 43.48 -7.45
N GLN A 220 -11.86 42.85 -8.30
CA GLN A 220 -11.92 43.02 -9.75
C GLN A 220 -12.78 41.93 -10.37
N HIS A 221 -13.76 42.36 -11.16
CA HIS A 221 -14.70 41.56 -11.92
C HIS A 221 -14.01 40.56 -12.87
N PHE A 222 -14.42 39.29 -12.84
CA PHE A 222 -14.21 38.34 -13.93
C PHE A 222 -15.52 38.13 -14.71
N PRO A 223 -15.49 38.12 -16.05
CA PRO A 223 -16.69 38.06 -16.86
C PRO A 223 -17.30 36.64 -16.88
N TYR A 224 -18.62 36.65 -16.95
CA TYR A 224 -19.54 35.53 -17.10
C TYR A 224 -19.11 34.44 -18.09
N GLY A 225 -19.37 33.18 -17.73
CA GLY A 225 -19.60 32.12 -18.72
C GLY A 225 -18.91 30.78 -18.50
N VAL A 226 -18.92 30.20 -17.29
CA VAL A 226 -18.71 28.76 -17.12
C VAL A 226 -19.80 28.22 -16.21
N SER A 227 -20.71 27.46 -16.80
CA SER A 227 -21.68 26.64 -16.07
C SER A 227 -20.92 25.75 -15.09
N GLN A 228 -20.96 26.09 -13.79
CA GLN A 228 -20.55 25.20 -12.71
C GLN A 228 -21.44 23.95 -12.75
N LYS A 229 -21.02 22.94 -13.50
CA LYS A 229 -21.60 21.59 -13.42
C LYS A 229 -21.23 21.00 -12.06
N MET A 230 -22.21 20.34 -11.46
CA MET A 230 -22.21 19.83 -10.09
C MET A 230 -20.93 19.09 -9.72
N ASP A 231 -20.46 19.41 -8.52
CA ASP A 231 -19.17 19.06 -7.90
C ASP A 231 -19.13 17.61 -7.37
N GLY A 232 -19.80 16.68 -8.07
CA GLY A 232 -20.02 15.28 -7.66
C GLY A 232 -19.27 14.24 -8.49
N ARG A 233 -19.46 12.95 -8.17
CA ARG A 233 -18.93 11.81 -8.94
C ARG A 233 -19.29 11.89 -10.42
N ASP A 234 -18.30 11.66 -11.29
CA ASP A 234 -18.49 11.48 -12.73
C ASP A 234 -17.92 10.13 -13.17
N PRO A 235 -18.73 9.06 -13.24
CA PRO A 235 -18.26 7.73 -13.65
C PRO A 235 -17.91 7.67 -15.15
N SER A 236 -18.32 8.68 -15.93
CA SER A 236 -18.04 8.74 -17.37
C SER A 236 -16.65 9.28 -17.68
N LEU A 237 -15.93 9.84 -16.71
CA LEU A 237 -14.63 10.49 -16.94
C LEU A 237 -13.45 9.56 -16.66
N VAL A 238 -12.56 9.46 -17.65
CA VAL A 238 -11.20 8.91 -17.53
C VAL A 238 -10.21 9.98 -17.98
N VAL A 239 -9.04 10.05 -17.34
CA VAL A 239 -7.95 10.94 -17.73
C VAL A 239 -6.80 10.10 -18.27
N ALA A 240 -6.49 10.25 -19.56
CA ALA A 240 -5.30 9.69 -20.16
C ALA A 240 -4.13 10.70 -20.07
N PHE A 241 -2.90 10.20 -20.15
CA PHE A 241 -1.69 11.01 -20.02
C PHE A 241 -0.77 10.82 -21.22
N VAL A 242 -0.35 11.92 -21.84
CA VAL A 242 0.72 11.91 -22.86
C VAL A 242 1.95 12.56 -22.27
N CYS A 243 3.03 11.80 -22.19
CA CYS A 243 4.26 12.19 -21.52
C CYS A 243 5.38 12.37 -22.55
N LYS A 244 5.77 13.61 -22.84
CA LYS A 244 6.82 13.97 -23.79
C LYS A 244 8.13 14.25 -23.07
N LEU A 245 9.15 13.44 -23.32
CA LEU A 245 10.48 13.66 -22.74
C LEU A 245 11.10 14.95 -23.27
N HIS A 246 11.86 15.63 -22.42
CA HIS A 246 12.60 16.81 -22.85
C HIS A 246 13.76 16.44 -23.78
N VAL A 247 14.01 17.32 -24.75
CA VAL A 247 15.12 17.21 -25.71
C VAL A 247 16.43 17.06 -24.94
N LYS A 248 17.23 16.08 -25.35
CA LYS A 248 18.57 15.90 -24.82
C LYS A 248 19.57 16.43 -25.84
N LYS A 249 20.31 17.46 -25.44
CA LYS A 249 21.40 18.05 -26.24
C LYS A 249 22.46 16.97 -26.53
N GLY A 250 23.08 17.06 -27.71
CA GLY A 250 24.15 16.15 -28.14
C GLY A 250 25.30 16.04 -27.15
N ASN A 251 25.93 14.87 -27.07
CA ASN A 251 27.15 14.67 -26.30
C ASN A 251 28.33 15.27 -27.07
N PHE A 252 29.17 16.05 -26.37
CA PHE A 252 30.39 16.60 -26.95
C PHE A 252 31.44 15.50 -27.12
N LEU A 253 31.95 15.38 -28.34
CA LEU A 253 32.90 14.35 -28.76
C LEU A 253 34.32 14.84 -28.49
N VAL A 254 34.79 14.58 -27.27
CA VAL A 254 36.11 15.00 -26.77
C VAL A 254 37.25 14.58 -27.70
N LEU A 255 37.19 13.39 -28.29
CA LEU A 255 38.22 12.88 -29.21
C LEU A 255 38.25 13.68 -30.51
N LYS A 256 37.10 13.86 -31.18
CA LYS A 256 37.00 14.69 -32.39
C LYS A 256 37.42 16.14 -32.14
N ALA A 257 37.06 16.69 -30.98
CA ALA A 257 37.47 18.03 -30.60
C ALA A 257 39.00 18.16 -30.46
N LYS A 258 39.68 17.15 -29.90
CA LYS A 258 41.15 17.10 -29.85
C LYS A 258 41.77 16.98 -31.24
N GLU A 259 41.18 16.17 -32.12
CA GLU A 259 41.63 16.05 -33.52
C GLU A 259 41.52 17.37 -34.29
N LEU A 260 40.55 18.21 -33.94
CA LEU A 260 40.35 19.55 -34.50
C LEU A 260 41.19 20.65 -33.82
N GLY A 261 42.11 20.30 -32.92
CA GLY A 261 43.01 21.25 -32.25
C GLY A 261 42.34 22.10 -31.16
N LEU A 262 41.11 21.78 -30.75
CA LEU A 262 40.41 22.54 -29.72
C LEU A 262 41.11 22.39 -28.35
N PRO A 263 41.05 23.41 -27.47
CA PRO A 263 41.82 23.45 -26.22
C PRO A 263 41.21 22.58 -25.10
N VAL A 264 40.94 21.31 -25.41
CA VAL A 264 40.31 20.32 -24.54
C VAL A 264 41.15 20.08 -23.29
N GLY A 265 40.54 20.26 -22.11
CA GLY A 265 41.22 20.13 -20.81
C GLY A 265 41.67 21.47 -20.21
N THR A 266 41.47 22.59 -20.92
CA THR A 266 41.68 23.95 -20.41
C THR A 266 40.35 24.64 -20.09
N ALA A 267 40.36 25.75 -19.34
CA ALA A 267 39.15 26.56 -19.11
C ALA A 267 38.54 27.14 -20.41
N ALA A 268 39.35 27.30 -21.47
CA ALA A 268 38.94 27.90 -22.73
C ALA A 268 37.98 27.01 -23.56
N ILE A 269 37.89 25.70 -23.27
CA ILE A 269 36.97 24.80 -23.99
C ILE A 269 35.51 24.95 -23.53
N ALA A 270 35.27 25.44 -22.31
CA ALA A 270 33.93 25.46 -21.72
C ALA A 270 32.93 26.34 -22.51
N PRO A 271 33.29 27.57 -22.96
CA PRO A 271 32.42 28.38 -23.83
C PRO A 271 32.14 27.71 -25.18
N ILE A 272 33.14 27.04 -25.75
CA ILE A 272 33.00 26.31 -27.02
C ILE A 272 32.00 25.18 -26.87
N ILE A 273 32.14 24.35 -25.82
CA ILE A 273 31.20 23.26 -25.50
C ILE A 273 29.78 23.79 -25.31
N ALA A 274 29.62 24.93 -24.61
CA ALA A 274 28.30 25.52 -24.37
C ALA A 274 27.66 26.00 -25.69
N ALA A 275 28.41 26.67 -26.56
CA ALA A 275 27.92 27.17 -27.84
C ALA A 275 27.51 26.03 -28.79
N VAL A 276 28.35 25.02 -28.96
CA VAL A 276 28.09 23.90 -29.88
C VAL A 276 26.95 23.01 -29.39
N LYS A 277 26.83 22.81 -28.07
CA LYS A 277 25.67 22.12 -27.48
C LYS A 277 24.38 22.93 -27.56
N ALA A 278 24.48 24.25 -27.71
CA ALA A 278 23.34 25.12 -28.00
C ALA A 278 23.00 25.17 -29.50
N GLY A 279 23.67 24.37 -30.34
CA GLY A 279 23.46 24.34 -31.78
C GLY A 279 24.10 25.51 -32.52
N LYS A 280 25.01 26.26 -31.90
CA LYS A 280 25.70 27.39 -32.53
C LYS A 280 27.06 26.93 -33.06
N SER A 281 27.36 27.28 -34.32
CA SER A 281 28.70 27.14 -34.87
C SER A 281 29.69 28.00 -34.09
N VAL A 282 30.94 27.54 -33.99
CA VAL A 282 32.02 28.28 -33.32
C VAL A 282 33.18 28.42 -34.27
N THR A 283 33.72 29.64 -34.38
CA THR A 283 34.98 29.88 -35.11
C THR A 283 36.15 29.71 -34.16
N PHE A 284 37.08 28.83 -34.50
CA PHE A 284 38.34 28.62 -33.78
C PHE A 284 39.50 28.63 -34.77
N GLU A 285 40.51 29.46 -34.51
CA GLU A 285 41.70 29.63 -35.39
C GLU A 285 41.36 29.87 -36.88
N GLY A 286 40.30 30.64 -37.15
CA GLY A 286 39.86 30.98 -38.50
C GLY A 286 39.02 29.90 -39.21
N ARG A 287 38.79 28.74 -38.59
CA ARG A 287 37.89 27.69 -39.10
C ARG A 287 36.55 27.73 -38.38
N GLU A 288 35.46 27.68 -39.12
CA GLU A 288 34.12 27.43 -38.57
C GLU A 288 33.96 25.94 -38.26
N ILE A 289 33.53 25.63 -37.05
CA ILE A 289 33.25 24.27 -36.59
C ILE A 289 31.75 24.16 -36.33
N LEU A 290 31.10 23.26 -37.08
CA LEU A 290 29.67 23.00 -36.93
C LEU A 290 29.41 22.10 -35.70
N PRO A 291 28.25 22.25 -35.02
CA PRO A 291 27.86 21.38 -33.92
C PRO A 291 27.93 19.88 -34.26
N GLU A 292 27.58 19.52 -35.48
CA GLU A 292 27.53 18.15 -36.00
C GLU A 292 28.92 17.48 -36.09
N GLU A 293 29.97 18.28 -36.26
CA GLU A 293 31.35 17.79 -36.33
C GLU A 293 31.86 17.29 -34.97
N ILE A 294 31.36 17.89 -33.89
CA ILE A 294 31.89 17.71 -32.52
C ILE A 294 30.84 17.35 -31.48
N CYS A 295 29.58 17.18 -31.86
CA CYS A 295 28.51 16.67 -31.01
C CYS A 295 27.78 15.52 -31.69
N THR A 296 27.27 14.58 -30.89
CA THR A 296 26.28 13.63 -31.39
C THR A 296 24.97 14.35 -31.72
N PRO A 297 24.12 13.82 -32.62
CA PRO A 297 22.79 14.38 -32.87
C PRO A 297 21.97 14.53 -31.57
N PRO A 298 21.16 15.59 -31.43
CA PRO A 298 20.25 15.73 -30.30
C PRO A 298 19.16 14.65 -30.34
N ASP A 299 18.77 14.16 -29.17
CA ASP A 299 17.61 13.27 -29.04
C ASP A 299 16.37 14.17 -28.84
N PRO A 300 15.42 14.17 -29.80
CA PRO A 300 14.29 15.10 -29.82
C PRO A 300 13.27 14.88 -28.68
N GLY A 301 13.42 13.82 -27.89
CA GLY A 301 12.49 13.48 -26.81
C GLY A 301 11.27 12.74 -27.34
N LEU A 302 11.26 11.43 -27.09
CA LEU A 302 10.13 10.57 -27.42
C LEU A 302 8.95 10.80 -26.47
N ALA A 303 7.75 10.49 -26.95
CA ALA A 303 6.55 10.46 -26.12
C ALA A 303 6.21 9.02 -25.69
N PHE A 304 5.54 8.89 -24.55
CA PHE A 304 4.78 7.68 -24.21
C PHE A 304 3.37 8.07 -23.76
N VAL A 305 2.41 7.18 -23.95
CA VAL A 305 1.01 7.39 -23.63
C VAL A 305 0.57 6.39 -22.56
N VAL A 306 -0.18 6.84 -21.57
CA VAL A 306 -0.88 5.99 -20.59
C VAL A 306 -2.37 6.24 -20.76
N VAL A 307 -3.11 5.21 -21.17
CA VAL A 307 -4.55 5.29 -21.43
C VAL A 307 -5.28 4.17 -20.69
N GLU A 308 -6.36 4.53 -20.01
CA GLU A 308 -7.30 3.55 -19.45
C GLU A 308 -8.57 3.54 -20.31
N CYS A 309 -9.05 2.33 -20.62
CA CYS A 309 -10.31 2.09 -21.31
C CYS A 309 -11.09 1.08 -20.47
N PRO A 310 -11.93 1.53 -19.51
CA PRO A 310 -12.55 0.63 -18.53
C PRO A 310 -13.55 -0.37 -19.13
N ASP A 311 -14.26 0.03 -20.18
CA ASP A 311 -15.37 -0.70 -20.80
C ASP A 311 -15.58 -0.22 -22.24
N GLU A 312 -16.51 -0.89 -22.95
CA GLU A 312 -16.79 -0.65 -24.36
C GLU A 312 -17.28 0.78 -24.66
N GLY A 313 -17.86 1.47 -23.68
CA GLY A 313 -18.36 2.84 -23.82
C GLY A 313 -17.27 3.89 -23.96
N PHE A 314 -16.02 3.55 -23.66
CA PHE A 314 -14.86 4.43 -23.84
C PHE A 314 -14.13 4.21 -25.16
N ILE A 315 -14.44 3.14 -25.92
CA ILE A 315 -13.71 2.77 -27.13
C ILE A 315 -13.78 3.88 -28.17
N GLN A 316 -14.98 4.30 -28.56
CA GLN A 316 -15.15 5.32 -29.59
C GLN A 316 -14.60 6.70 -29.15
N PRO A 317 -14.88 7.19 -27.93
CA PRO A 317 -14.27 8.42 -27.42
C PRO A 317 -12.75 8.44 -27.45
N ILE A 318 -12.09 7.32 -27.13
CA ILE A 318 -10.63 7.18 -27.24
C ILE A 318 -10.20 7.19 -28.71
N CYS A 319 -10.88 6.42 -29.57
CA CYS A 319 -10.53 6.25 -30.97
C CYS A 319 -10.62 7.54 -31.79
N GLU A 320 -11.56 8.43 -31.43
CA GLU A 320 -11.85 9.67 -32.15
C GLU A 320 -11.16 10.89 -31.55
N ASN A 321 -10.58 10.78 -30.34
CA ASN A 321 -10.00 11.90 -29.61
C ASN A 321 -8.90 12.62 -30.43
N ALA A 322 -9.11 13.91 -30.70
CA ALA A 322 -8.21 14.72 -31.50
C ALA A 322 -6.81 14.88 -30.89
N ALA A 323 -6.67 14.74 -29.56
CA ALA A 323 -5.38 14.82 -28.89
C ALA A 323 -4.44 13.68 -29.31
N PHE A 324 -4.95 12.45 -29.46
CA PHE A 324 -4.14 11.30 -29.89
C PHE A 324 -3.78 11.36 -31.38
N LYS A 325 -4.64 11.94 -32.23
CA LYS A 325 -4.38 12.07 -33.67
C LYS A 325 -3.08 12.81 -33.98
N ARG A 326 -2.67 13.74 -33.12
CA ARG A 326 -1.39 14.49 -33.23
C ARG A 326 -0.14 13.63 -33.03
N TYR A 327 -0.30 12.45 -32.44
CA TYR A 327 0.76 11.49 -32.11
C TYR A 327 0.70 10.22 -32.98
N GLN A 328 -0.21 10.18 -33.95
CA GLN A 328 -0.45 9.06 -34.87
C GLN A 328 0.03 9.41 -36.28
N GLY A 329 0.37 8.39 -37.09
CA GLY A 329 0.88 8.60 -38.45
C GLY A 329 2.20 9.38 -38.51
N LYS A 330 2.28 10.40 -39.38
CA LYS A 330 3.46 11.30 -39.48
C LYS A 330 3.38 12.40 -38.42
N ALA A 331 3.53 12.01 -37.15
CA ALA A 331 3.46 12.91 -36.01
C ALA A 331 4.75 13.72 -35.81
N ASP A 332 4.63 14.96 -35.32
CA ASP A 332 5.77 15.83 -34.96
C ASP A 332 6.56 15.30 -33.74
N ALA A 333 5.96 14.42 -32.93
CA ALA A 333 6.57 13.78 -31.78
C ALA A 333 6.29 12.26 -31.82
N PRO A 334 7.27 11.42 -32.18
CA PRO A 334 7.07 9.98 -32.25
C PRO A 334 6.79 9.39 -30.87
N VAL A 335 5.80 8.49 -30.82
CA VAL A 335 5.46 7.72 -29.62
C VAL A 335 6.32 6.47 -29.59
N ALA A 336 6.99 6.22 -28.47
CA ALA A 336 7.79 5.02 -28.27
C ALA A 336 6.97 3.88 -27.68
N LEU A 337 6.02 4.21 -26.81
CA LEU A 337 5.24 3.26 -26.02
C LEU A 337 3.82 3.78 -25.78
N VAL A 338 2.82 2.93 -25.98
CA VAL A 338 1.45 3.12 -25.48
C VAL A 338 1.18 2.08 -24.41
N VAL A 339 0.80 2.53 -23.22
CA VAL A 339 0.41 1.69 -22.08
C VAL A 339 -1.11 1.65 -22.01
N HIS A 340 -1.68 0.46 -22.16
CA HIS A 340 -3.12 0.21 -22.18
C HIS A 340 -3.55 -0.44 -20.86
N LEU A 341 -4.39 0.26 -20.11
CA LEU A 341 -5.11 -0.28 -18.96
C LEU A 341 -6.53 -0.57 -19.44
N ALA A 342 -6.75 -1.76 -19.99
CA ALA A 342 -8.01 -2.11 -20.66
C ALA A 342 -8.33 -3.60 -20.45
N PRO A 343 -9.59 -3.94 -20.11
CA PRO A 343 -9.97 -5.33 -19.96
C PRO A 343 -9.90 -6.06 -21.30
N GLU A 344 -9.91 -7.38 -21.25
CA GLU A 344 -9.77 -8.20 -22.46
C GLU A 344 -10.90 -7.94 -23.46
N SER A 345 -12.12 -7.67 -23.00
CA SER A 345 -13.27 -7.38 -23.87
C SER A 345 -13.03 -6.16 -24.77
N VAL A 346 -12.37 -5.13 -24.27
CA VAL A 346 -11.98 -3.94 -25.03
C VAL A 346 -10.87 -4.26 -26.05
N LEU A 347 -9.90 -5.09 -25.69
CA LEU A 347 -8.78 -5.46 -26.57
C LEU A 347 -9.21 -6.34 -27.74
N LEU A 348 -10.31 -7.07 -27.60
CA LEU A 348 -10.94 -7.85 -28.67
C LEU A 348 -11.73 -6.99 -29.65
N ASP A 349 -12.10 -5.76 -29.30
CA ASP A 349 -12.85 -4.87 -30.19
C ASP A 349 -11.98 -4.38 -31.35
N SER A 350 -12.46 -4.64 -32.57
CA SER A 350 -11.76 -4.28 -33.81
C SER A 350 -11.46 -2.79 -33.96
N ARG A 351 -12.32 -1.89 -33.42
CA ARG A 351 -12.12 -0.44 -33.46
C ARG A 351 -10.92 -0.04 -32.60
N TYR A 352 -10.79 -0.65 -31.42
CA TYR A 352 -9.67 -0.41 -30.52
C TYR A 352 -8.36 -0.94 -31.10
N GLN A 353 -8.37 -2.14 -31.70
CA GLN A 353 -7.20 -2.69 -32.40
C GLN A 353 -6.74 -1.81 -33.57
N GLN A 354 -7.68 -1.34 -34.40
CA GLN A 354 -7.38 -0.37 -35.46
C GLN A 354 -6.81 0.94 -34.91
N TRP A 355 -7.27 1.40 -33.75
CA TRP A 355 -6.70 2.58 -33.10
C TRP A 355 -5.27 2.36 -32.62
N MET A 356 -4.94 1.16 -32.11
CA MET A 356 -3.57 0.79 -31.74
C MET A 356 -2.63 0.87 -32.96
N GLU A 357 -3.05 0.36 -34.12
CA GLU A 357 -2.26 0.36 -35.36
C GLU A 357 -1.89 1.77 -35.86
N ARG A 358 -2.69 2.81 -35.53
CA ARG A 358 -2.47 4.19 -35.99
C ARG A 358 -1.20 4.84 -35.42
N PHE A 359 -0.63 4.31 -34.33
CA PHE A 359 0.64 4.80 -33.77
C PHE A 359 1.87 4.34 -34.56
N GLY A 360 1.70 3.48 -35.57
CA GLY A 360 2.76 3.03 -36.46
C GLY A 360 3.58 1.86 -35.93
N PRO A 361 4.37 1.21 -36.80
CA PRO A 361 5.03 -0.07 -36.52
C PRO A 361 6.18 0.01 -35.51
N ASP A 362 6.77 1.21 -35.31
CA ASP A 362 7.87 1.43 -34.36
C ASP A 362 7.41 1.64 -32.92
N THR A 363 6.10 1.80 -32.70
CA THR A 363 5.50 2.01 -31.38
C THR A 363 5.28 0.68 -30.68
N GLN A 364 5.80 0.54 -29.47
CA GLN A 364 5.52 -0.63 -28.63
C GLN A 364 4.19 -0.44 -27.89
N HIS A 365 3.49 -1.54 -27.61
CA HIS A 365 2.25 -1.54 -26.84
C HIS A 365 2.41 -2.39 -25.58
N LEU A 366 2.16 -1.82 -24.41
CA LEU A 366 2.19 -2.53 -23.12
C LEU A 366 0.78 -2.70 -22.60
N ILE A 367 0.35 -3.94 -22.37
CA ILE A 367 -1.00 -4.28 -21.92
C ILE A 367 -0.97 -4.62 -20.43
N LEU A 368 -1.78 -3.92 -19.62
CA LEU A 368 -2.00 -4.22 -18.19
C LEU A 368 -3.48 -4.54 -17.98
N ASN A 369 -3.80 -5.78 -17.64
CA ASN A 369 -5.17 -6.25 -17.45
C ASN A 369 -5.27 -7.57 -16.67
N GLU A 370 -6.49 -8.07 -16.50
CA GLU A 370 -6.82 -9.29 -15.75
C GLU A 370 -6.22 -10.57 -16.32
N ASN A 371 -5.76 -10.54 -17.58
CA ASN A 371 -5.12 -11.66 -18.25
C ASN A 371 -3.58 -11.64 -18.17
N CYS A 372 -2.99 -10.70 -17.45
CA CYS A 372 -1.55 -10.68 -17.21
C CYS A 372 -1.17 -11.66 -16.10
N ALA A 373 -0.41 -12.71 -16.45
CA ALA A 373 0.14 -13.66 -15.49
C ALA A 373 1.36 -13.05 -14.80
N SER A 374 1.26 -12.72 -13.51
CA SER A 374 2.42 -12.22 -12.79
C SER A 374 2.40 -12.54 -11.31
N VAL A 375 3.57 -12.87 -10.76
CA VAL A 375 3.77 -13.09 -9.32
C VAL A 375 4.25 -11.79 -8.68
N HIS A 376 3.39 -11.15 -7.89
CA HIS A 376 3.74 -9.89 -7.21
C HIS A 376 4.37 -10.10 -5.81
N ASN A 377 3.90 -11.08 -5.04
CA ASN A 377 4.26 -11.26 -3.63
C ASN A 377 5.15 -12.50 -3.40
N LEU A 378 6.37 -12.49 -3.95
CA LEU A 378 7.30 -13.62 -3.94
C LEU A 378 7.68 -14.07 -2.51
N ARG A 379 7.92 -13.13 -1.59
CA ARG A 379 8.29 -13.49 -0.20
C ARG A 379 7.17 -14.16 0.56
N SER A 380 5.92 -13.76 0.29
CA SER A 380 4.73 -14.42 0.85
C SER A 380 4.65 -15.88 0.37
N ARG A 381 4.89 -16.13 -0.93
CA ARG A 381 4.95 -17.49 -1.49
C ARG A 381 6.07 -18.31 -0.87
N LYS A 382 7.29 -17.75 -0.79
CA LYS A 382 8.44 -18.41 -0.18
C LYS A 382 8.14 -18.86 1.25
N ILE A 383 7.70 -17.94 2.12
CA ILE A 383 7.40 -18.28 3.51
C ILE A 383 6.30 -19.34 3.59
N GLN A 384 5.24 -19.21 2.80
CA GLN A 384 4.17 -20.21 2.82
C GLN A 384 4.65 -21.59 2.37
N THR A 385 5.49 -21.68 1.32
CA THR A 385 6.11 -22.93 0.87
C THR A 385 6.95 -23.57 1.98
N GLN A 386 7.71 -22.76 2.73
CA GLN A 386 8.55 -23.26 3.82
C GLN A 386 7.72 -23.69 5.05
N LEU A 387 6.66 -22.94 5.39
CA LEU A 387 5.71 -23.30 6.44
C LEU A 387 4.92 -24.58 6.08
N ASN A 388 4.59 -24.78 4.80
CA ASN A 388 3.93 -25.99 4.32
C ASN A 388 4.74 -27.26 4.60
N LEU A 389 6.09 -27.20 4.56
CA LEU A 389 6.95 -28.32 4.93
C LEU A 389 6.77 -28.75 6.39
N ILE A 390 6.47 -27.79 7.27
CA ILE A 390 6.23 -28.04 8.70
C ILE A 390 4.90 -28.78 8.87
N HIS A 391 3.80 -28.23 8.34
CA HIS A 391 2.47 -28.84 8.45
C HIS A 391 1.53 -28.44 7.28
N PRO A 392 1.32 -29.32 6.28
CA PRO A 392 0.58 -28.97 5.08
C PRO A 392 -0.88 -28.53 5.28
N ASP A 393 -1.60 -29.13 6.24
CA ASP A 393 -3.01 -28.79 6.45
C ASP A 393 -3.22 -27.44 7.16
N ILE A 394 -2.29 -27.07 8.06
CA ILE A 394 -2.32 -25.79 8.78
C ILE A 394 -1.75 -24.67 7.90
N PHE A 395 -0.77 -24.99 7.07
CA PHE A 395 -0.13 -24.08 6.13
C PHE A 395 -0.32 -24.57 4.69
N PRO A 396 -1.52 -24.40 4.11
CA PRO A 396 -1.80 -24.86 2.75
C PRO A 396 -0.96 -24.12 1.71
N PRO A 397 -0.64 -24.76 0.57
CA PRO A 397 0.06 -24.07 -0.51
C PRO A 397 -0.79 -22.93 -1.08
N LEU A 398 -0.15 -21.87 -1.58
CA LEU A 398 -0.86 -20.79 -2.25
C LEU A 398 -1.25 -21.21 -3.66
N ALA A 399 -2.46 -20.85 -4.05
CA ALA A 399 -2.99 -21.05 -5.38
C ALA A 399 -2.46 -20.00 -6.37
N ASP A 400 -2.50 -20.37 -7.65
CA ASP A 400 -2.45 -19.45 -8.77
C ASP A 400 -3.88 -19.25 -9.29
N LEU A 401 -4.24 -18.00 -9.57
CA LEU A 401 -5.46 -17.70 -10.31
C LEU A 401 -5.25 -18.10 -11.76
N ARG A 402 -6.04 -19.04 -12.28
CA ARG A 402 -5.90 -19.50 -13.66
C ARG A 402 -6.62 -18.52 -14.60
N HIS A 403 -5.94 -18.13 -15.67
CA HIS A 403 -6.56 -17.34 -16.73
C HIS A 403 -7.59 -18.19 -17.48
N LYS A 404 -8.78 -17.63 -17.69
CA LYS A 404 -9.84 -18.25 -18.49
C LYS A 404 -9.82 -17.63 -19.90
N GLY A 405 -9.10 -18.25 -20.84
CA GLY A 405 -9.21 -17.96 -22.27
C GLY A 405 -7.89 -17.68 -23.00
N GLU A 406 -7.91 -17.82 -24.33
CA GLU A 406 -6.87 -17.28 -25.21
C GLU A 406 -7.00 -15.74 -25.21
N GLY A 407 -5.91 -15.04 -24.89
CA GLY A 407 -5.88 -13.58 -24.94
C GLY A 407 -5.99 -13.06 -26.37
N ALA A 408 -6.42 -11.80 -26.52
CA ALA A 408 -6.43 -11.06 -27.77
C ALA A 408 -5.07 -11.16 -28.47
N THR A 409 -5.13 -11.36 -29.79
CA THR A 409 -3.99 -11.33 -30.68
C THR A 409 -3.84 -9.93 -31.26
N PHE A 410 -2.61 -9.46 -31.42
CA PHE A 410 -2.33 -8.09 -31.84
C PHE A 410 -1.54 -8.07 -33.15
N ARG A 411 -1.90 -7.15 -34.04
CA ARG A 411 -1.17 -6.86 -35.29
C ARG A 411 -0.03 -5.85 -35.10
N VAL A 412 0.09 -5.31 -33.88
CA VAL A 412 1.14 -4.38 -33.44
C VAL A 412 2.09 -5.09 -32.48
N PRO A 413 3.32 -4.59 -32.27
CA PRO A 413 4.25 -5.18 -31.30
C PRO A 413 3.76 -4.91 -29.87
N ALA A 414 2.93 -5.82 -29.36
CA ALA A 414 2.33 -5.77 -28.04
C ALA A 414 2.96 -6.77 -27.08
N VAL A 415 3.13 -6.34 -25.83
CA VAL A 415 3.66 -7.14 -24.73
C VAL A 415 2.68 -7.05 -23.57
N ARG A 416 2.31 -8.20 -23.00
CA ARG A 416 1.55 -8.25 -21.75
C ARG A 416 2.48 -7.98 -20.58
N ALA A 417 1.99 -7.20 -19.62
CA ALA A 417 2.77 -6.76 -18.49
C ALA A 417 3.10 -7.91 -17.53
N GLU A 418 4.33 -7.89 -17.03
CA GLU A 418 4.77 -8.72 -15.92
C GLU A 418 5.33 -7.76 -14.85
N CYS A 419 5.14 -8.07 -13.57
CA CYS A 419 5.74 -7.33 -12.47
C CYS A 419 7.25 -7.18 -12.71
N LEU A 420 7.76 -5.96 -12.55
CA LEU A 420 9.14 -5.55 -12.79
C LEU A 420 9.62 -5.59 -14.25
N LEU A 421 8.77 -5.92 -15.23
CA LEU A 421 9.07 -5.69 -16.64
C LEU A 421 9.38 -4.21 -16.85
N LYS A 422 10.51 -3.92 -17.51
CA LYS A 422 10.92 -2.56 -17.82
C LYS A 422 10.93 -2.32 -19.31
N TYR A 423 10.49 -1.13 -19.70
CA TYR A 423 10.75 -0.57 -21.02
C TYR A 423 11.70 0.62 -20.89
N GLN A 424 12.91 0.47 -21.39
CA GLN A 424 13.91 1.53 -21.41
C GLN A 424 13.59 2.50 -22.55
N LEU A 425 13.41 3.80 -22.26
CA LEU A 425 13.25 4.84 -23.28
C LEU A 425 14.60 5.46 -23.67
N ARG A 426 15.47 5.69 -22.68
CA ARG A 426 16.84 6.21 -22.85
C ARG A 426 17.81 5.48 -21.94
N PRO A 427 19.04 5.14 -22.38
CA PRO A 427 19.68 5.62 -23.62
C PRO A 427 19.32 4.81 -24.87
N ARG A 428 18.83 3.58 -24.71
CA ARG A 428 18.42 2.71 -25.82
C ARG A 428 17.01 2.18 -25.57
N ARG A 429 16.23 2.07 -26.64
CA ARG A 429 14.87 1.53 -26.62
C ARG A 429 14.92 0.02 -26.58
N GLU A 430 14.56 -0.57 -25.46
CA GLU A 430 14.56 -2.03 -25.30
C GLU A 430 13.67 -2.48 -24.14
N TRP A 431 13.15 -3.70 -24.26
CA TRP A 431 12.56 -4.42 -23.16
C TRP A 431 13.64 -5.04 -22.28
N GLN A 432 13.56 -4.84 -20.98
CA GLN A 432 14.44 -5.49 -20.01
C GLN A 432 13.61 -6.39 -19.11
N ARG A 433 14.00 -7.68 -19.09
CA ARG A 433 13.35 -8.76 -18.35
C ARG A 433 14.21 -9.29 -17.20
N ASP A 434 15.37 -8.68 -16.99
CA ASP A 434 16.37 -9.03 -15.96
C ASP A 434 15.82 -9.00 -14.52
N ALA A 435 14.84 -8.12 -14.29
CA ALA A 435 14.24 -7.93 -12.98
C ALA A 435 12.93 -8.71 -12.78
N ILE A 436 12.41 -9.39 -13.81
CA ILE A 436 11.19 -10.19 -13.69
C ILE A 436 11.48 -11.35 -12.74
N LEU A 437 10.54 -11.60 -11.84
CA LEU A 437 10.68 -12.63 -10.82
C LEU A 437 10.19 -13.97 -11.34
N THR A 438 11.02 -15.00 -11.16
CA THR A 438 10.60 -16.39 -11.31
C THR A 438 10.25 -16.95 -9.93
N CYS A 439 9.05 -17.50 -9.78
CA CYS A 439 8.67 -18.23 -8.59
C CYS A 439 9.13 -19.69 -8.73
N ASN A 440 10.14 -20.09 -7.94
CA ASN A 440 10.64 -21.46 -7.94
C ASN A 440 10.44 -22.10 -6.54
N PRO A 441 9.34 -22.87 -6.33
CA PRO A 441 9.09 -23.55 -5.06
C PRO A 441 10.22 -24.49 -4.63
N ASP A 442 10.90 -25.15 -5.59
CA ASP A 442 11.97 -26.12 -5.28
C ASP A 442 13.19 -25.43 -4.65
N GLU A 443 13.53 -24.22 -5.11
CA GLU A 443 14.57 -23.39 -4.49
C GLU A 443 14.19 -23.03 -3.05
N PHE A 444 12.93 -22.64 -2.80
CA PHE A 444 12.49 -22.27 -1.45
C PHE A 444 12.53 -23.45 -0.47
N ILE A 445 12.21 -24.65 -0.97
CA ILE A 445 12.30 -25.90 -0.22
C ILE A 445 13.76 -26.22 0.08
N ALA A 446 14.64 -26.20 -0.94
CA ALA A 446 16.06 -26.45 -0.76
C ALA A 446 16.69 -25.51 0.27
N GLU A 447 16.40 -24.20 0.18
CA GLU A 447 16.87 -23.21 1.16
C GLU A 447 16.43 -23.52 2.60
N ALA A 448 15.20 -24.00 2.81
CA ALA A 448 14.73 -24.34 4.15
C ALA A 448 15.37 -25.63 4.67
N LEU A 449 15.55 -26.63 3.82
CA LEU A 449 16.17 -27.91 4.18
C LEU A 449 17.66 -27.79 4.53
N GLU A 450 18.34 -26.73 4.07
CA GLU A 450 19.72 -26.40 4.45
C GLU A 450 19.84 -25.74 5.83
N LEU A 451 18.72 -25.33 6.45
CA LEU A 451 18.75 -24.71 7.78
C LEU A 451 19.12 -25.73 8.87
N PRO A 452 20.00 -25.36 9.82
CA PRO A 452 20.35 -26.22 10.95
C PRO A 452 19.12 -26.69 11.71
N ASP A 453 19.09 -27.97 12.10
CA ASP A 453 18.07 -28.60 12.94
C ASP A 453 16.63 -28.55 12.40
N PHE A 454 16.39 -27.99 11.20
CA PHE A 454 15.05 -27.83 10.64
C PHE A 454 14.41 -29.17 10.27
N GLN A 455 15.15 -30.04 9.59
CA GLN A 455 14.64 -31.36 9.20
C GLN A 455 14.37 -32.24 10.43
N GLU A 456 15.28 -32.24 11.40
CA GLU A 456 15.17 -33.02 12.63
C GLU A 456 13.96 -32.55 13.47
N SER A 457 13.82 -31.23 13.66
CA SER A 457 12.69 -30.65 14.40
C SER A 457 11.32 -30.91 13.75
N ILE A 458 11.24 -30.97 12.41
CA ILE A 458 10.02 -31.41 11.70
C ILE A 458 9.71 -32.88 12.03
N GLN A 459 10.71 -33.76 11.98
CA GLN A 459 10.50 -35.19 12.26
C GLN A 459 10.06 -35.43 13.70
N GLU A 460 10.67 -34.72 14.66
CA GLU A 460 10.28 -34.78 16.07
C GLU A 460 8.87 -34.25 16.32
N SER A 461 8.52 -33.11 15.73
CA SER A 461 7.17 -32.54 15.81
C SER A 461 6.13 -33.51 15.23
N ARG A 462 6.40 -34.12 14.07
CA ARG A 462 5.51 -35.13 13.46
C ARG A 462 5.32 -36.35 14.35
N LYS A 463 6.38 -36.89 14.96
CA LYS A 463 6.29 -37.99 15.94
C LYS A 463 5.43 -37.58 17.14
N SER A 464 5.69 -36.40 17.72
CA SER A 464 4.91 -35.87 18.85
C SER A 464 3.42 -35.68 18.53
N VAL A 465 3.08 -35.33 17.28
CA VAL A 465 1.69 -35.22 16.82
C VAL A 465 1.04 -36.60 16.65
N GLN A 466 1.77 -37.58 16.13
CA GLN A 466 1.30 -38.96 15.94
C GLN A 466 1.13 -39.74 17.24
N ASP A 467 2.01 -39.51 18.23
CA ASP A 467 1.96 -40.16 19.55
C ASP A 467 0.87 -39.57 20.48
N GLY A 468 0.15 -38.54 20.02
CA GLY A 468 -0.99 -37.98 20.73
C GLY A 468 -2.22 -38.90 20.70
N PRO A 469 -3.17 -38.76 21.64
CA PRO A 469 -4.40 -39.55 21.62
C PRO A 469 -5.14 -39.37 20.29
N ALA A 470 -5.50 -40.49 19.65
CA ALA A 470 -6.29 -40.49 18.42
C ALA A 470 -7.60 -39.71 18.69
N PRO A 471 -8.02 -38.79 17.80
CA PRO A 471 -9.26 -38.05 18.01
C PRO A 471 -10.44 -39.01 18.07
N ALA A 472 -11.12 -39.03 19.22
CA ALA A 472 -12.22 -39.95 19.53
C ALA A 472 -13.52 -39.67 18.74
N GLU A 473 -13.59 -38.55 18.01
CA GLU A 473 -14.76 -38.14 17.22
C GLU A 473 -14.31 -37.55 15.88
N LYS A 474 -15.19 -37.62 14.86
CA LYS A 474 -15.02 -36.85 13.61
C LYS A 474 -14.85 -35.38 13.99
N ARG A 475 -13.62 -34.87 13.90
CA ARG A 475 -13.32 -33.46 14.17
C ARG A 475 -14.26 -32.60 13.33
N SER A 476 -15.09 -31.78 13.99
CA SER A 476 -15.86 -30.75 13.29
C SER A 476 -14.87 -29.88 12.50
N GLN A 477 -15.09 -29.77 11.19
CA GLN A 477 -14.27 -28.91 10.32
C GLN A 477 -14.54 -27.42 10.59
N TYR A 478 -15.58 -27.10 11.36
CA TYR A 478 -16.00 -25.75 11.64
C TYR A 478 -16.08 -25.46 13.16
N PRO A 479 -15.82 -24.21 13.58
CA PRO A 479 -15.35 -23.12 12.74
C PRO A 479 -13.91 -23.36 12.28
N GLU A 480 -13.62 -22.93 11.05
CA GLU A 480 -12.28 -22.88 10.47
C GLU A 480 -11.83 -21.42 10.45
N ILE A 481 -10.64 -21.15 10.98
CA ILE A 481 -10.09 -19.82 11.12
C ILE A 481 -8.92 -19.70 10.16
N VAL A 482 -9.04 -18.79 9.19
CA VAL A 482 -8.01 -18.50 8.19
C VAL A 482 -7.47 -17.09 8.42
N PHE A 483 -6.19 -17.01 8.78
CA PHE A 483 -5.50 -15.75 9.03
C PHE A 483 -5.02 -15.17 7.70
N LEU A 484 -5.82 -14.29 7.09
CA LEU A 484 -5.47 -13.68 5.81
C LEU A 484 -4.42 -12.58 5.96
N GLY A 485 -4.28 -11.96 7.12
CA GLY A 485 -3.25 -10.97 7.37
C GLY A 485 -3.03 -10.80 8.87
N THR A 486 -1.75 -10.72 9.24
CA THR A 486 -1.31 -10.89 10.64
C THR A 486 -0.37 -9.79 11.14
N GLY A 487 -0.19 -8.73 10.36
CA GLY A 487 0.74 -7.64 10.68
C GLY A 487 0.05 -6.32 10.99
N SER A 488 0.72 -5.50 11.79
CA SER A 488 0.27 -4.17 12.21
C SER A 488 0.71 -3.05 11.26
N ALA A 489 -0.11 -2.00 11.15
CA ALA A 489 0.11 -0.67 10.58
C ALA A 489 0.45 -0.60 9.07
N ILE A 490 1.60 -1.12 8.65
CA ILE A 490 2.11 -0.96 7.28
C ILE A 490 2.26 -2.34 6.67
N PRO A 491 1.59 -2.65 5.54
CA PRO A 491 1.78 -3.92 4.86
C PRO A 491 3.25 -4.09 4.46
N MET A 492 3.93 -5.11 4.99
CA MET A 492 5.27 -5.48 4.57
C MET A 492 5.26 -6.77 3.76
N LYS A 493 6.44 -7.15 3.32
CA LYS A 493 6.70 -8.26 2.42
C LYS A 493 6.14 -9.60 2.90
N ILE A 494 6.20 -9.85 4.21
CA ILE A 494 5.97 -11.17 4.79
C ILE A 494 4.61 -11.32 5.49
N ARG A 495 4.01 -10.21 5.93
CA ARG A 495 2.74 -10.18 6.65
C ARG A 495 1.89 -9.06 6.05
N ASN A 496 0.68 -9.40 5.64
CA ASN A 496 -0.31 -8.40 5.26
C ASN A 496 -0.90 -7.75 6.52
N VAL A 497 -1.57 -6.62 6.32
CA VAL A 497 -2.38 -6.01 7.37
C VAL A 497 -3.60 -6.85 7.72
N SER A 498 -4.19 -6.56 8.88
CA SER A 498 -5.08 -7.44 9.62
C SER A 498 -6.36 -7.82 8.88
N SER A 499 -6.56 -9.13 8.78
CA SER A 499 -7.81 -9.72 8.32
C SER A 499 -7.85 -11.21 8.69
N THR A 500 -8.93 -11.65 9.33
CA THR A 500 -9.11 -13.06 9.71
C THR A 500 -10.49 -13.53 9.24
N LEU A 501 -10.53 -14.57 8.41
CA LEU A 501 -11.76 -15.19 7.94
C LEU A 501 -12.15 -16.32 8.89
N VAL A 502 -13.36 -16.24 9.43
CA VAL A 502 -13.98 -17.28 10.24
C VAL A 502 -15.04 -17.96 9.38
N ASN A 503 -14.72 -19.13 8.86
CA ASN A 503 -15.70 -20.00 8.21
C ASN A 503 -16.50 -20.68 9.33
N ILE A 504 -17.75 -20.26 9.51
CA ILE A 504 -18.66 -20.75 10.56
C ILE A 504 -19.29 -22.08 10.14
N SER A 505 -19.57 -22.21 8.84
CA SER A 505 -20.05 -23.42 8.18
C SER A 505 -19.43 -23.50 6.77
N SER A 506 -19.81 -24.50 5.99
CA SER A 506 -19.39 -24.64 4.59
C SER A 506 -19.92 -23.55 3.66
N ASP A 507 -20.96 -22.82 4.07
CA ASP A 507 -21.67 -21.84 3.27
C ASP A 507 -21.81 -20.45 3.92
N ARG A 508 -21.28 -20.27 5.15
CA ARG A 508 -21.30 -19.00 5.88
C ARG A 508 -19.94 -18.67 6.46
N SER A 509 -19.49 -17.46 6.20
CA SER A 509 -18.24 -16.92 6.71
C SER A 509 -18.39 -15.49 7.23
N LEU A 510 -17.49 -15.12 8.14
CA LEU A 510 -17.40 -13.80 8.73
C LEU A 510 -15.95 -13.31 8.68
N LEU A 511 -15.71 -12.05 8.31
CA LEU A 511 -14.38 -11.43 8.41
C LEU A 511 -14.25 -10.63 9.70
N LEU A 512 -13.16 -10.85 10.43
CA LEU A 512 -12.69 -10.03 11.54
C LEU A 512 -11.58 -9.13 10.99
N ASP A 513 -11.90 -7.85 10.85
CA ASP A 513 -11.14 -6.84 10.13
C ASP A 513 -10.86 -7.16 8.65
N CYS A 514 -10.63 -6.10 7.88
CA CYS A 514 -10.51 -6.14 6.43
C CYS A 514 -9.54 -5.04 5.96
N GLY A 515 -8.28 -5.16 6.37
CA GLY A 515 -7.21 -4.27 5.92
C GLY A 515 -6.92 -4.38 4.42
N GLU A 516 -6.13 -3.43 3.92
CA GLU A 516 -5.69 -3.38 2.52
C GLU A 516 -5.13 -4.73 2.03
N GLY A 517 -5.57 -5.20 0.85
CA GLY A 517 -5.08 -6.42 0.24
C GLY A 517 -5.73 -7.72 0.74
N THR A 518 -6.76 -7.67 1.58
CA THR A 518 -7.54 -8.86 1.99
C THR A 518 -8.03 -9.66 0.77
N LEU A 519 -8.56 -9.01 -0.26
CA LEU A 519 -8.97 -9.68 -1.50
C LEU A 519 -7.80 -10.42 -2.14
N GLY A 520 -6.64 -9.77 -2.27
CA GLY A 520 -5.46 -10.40 -2.85
C GLY A 520 -4.98 -11.62 -2.04
N GLN A 521 -5.14 -11.60 -0.71
CA GLN A 521 -4.86 -12.76 0.15
C GLN A 521 -5.90 -13.87 -0.07
N LEU A 522 -7.20 -13.55 -0.21
CA LEU A 522 -8.24 -14.52 -0.57
C LEU A 522 -7.99 -15.17 -1.92
N CYS A 523 -7.62 -14.37 -2.94
CA CYS A 523 -7.26 -14.85 -4.27
C CYS A 523 -6.09 -15.84 -4.23
N ARG A 524 -5.05 -15.56 -3.44
CA ARG A 524 -3.89 -16.46 -3.28
C ARG A 524 -4.21 -17.69 -2.43
N HIS A 525 -5.11 -17.59 -1.46
CA HIS A 525 -5.45 -18.73 -0.60
C HIS A 525 -6.42 -19.70 -1.29
N TYR A 526 -7.42 -19.18 -1.99
CA TYR A 526 -8.51 -19.99 -2.57
C TYR A 526 -8.42 -20.16 -4.09
N GLY A 527 -7.60 -19.37 -4.79
CA GLY A 527 -7.48 -19.43 -6.25
C GLY A 527 -8.82 -19.20 -6.94
N ASP A 528 -9.19 -20.12 -7.82
CA ASP A 528 -10.44 -20.07 -8.60
C ASP A 528 -11.71 -20.13 -7.72
N GLU A 529 -11.60 -20.61 -6.47
CA GLU A 529 -12.72 -20.71 -5.52
C GLU A 529 -13.03 -19.38 -4.80
N VAL A 530 -12.27 -18.32 -5.06
CA VAL A 530 -12.44 -17.03 -4.37
C VAL A 530 -13.86 -16.44 -4.54
N ASP A 531 -14.50 -16.67 -5.69
CA ASP A 531 -15.88 -16.22 -5.92
C ASP A 531 -16.87 -16.92 -4.99
N ARG A 532 -16.69 -18.23 -4.79
CA ARG A 532 -17.50 -19.01 -3.86
C ARG A 532 -17.36 -18.46 -2.46
N VAL A 533 -16.12 -18.16 -2.02
CA VAL A 533 -15.83 -17.63 -0.68
C VAL A 533 -16.42 -16.22 -0.49
N LEU A 534 -16.32 -15.33 -1.48
CA LEU A 534 -16.99 -14.02 -1.43
C LEU A 534 -18.52 -14.18 -1.34
N GLY A 535 -19.07 -15.20 -1.99
CA GLY A 535 -20.48 -15.55 -1.94
C GLY A 535 -20.96 -16.16 -0.61
N THR A 536 -20.07 -16.70 0.23
CA THR A 536 -20.42 -17.19 1.58
C THR A 536 -20.30 -16.12 2.66
N LEU A 537 -19.69 -14.97 2.35
CA LEU A 537 -19.47 -13.90 3.31
C LEU A 537 -20.80 -13.27 3.75
N ALA A 538 -21.15 -13.52 5.00
CA ALA A 538 -22.38 -13.04 5.63
C ALA A 538 -22.18 -11.70 6.34
N ALA A 539 -21.02 -11.50 6.97
CA ALA A 539 -20.72 -10.29 7.71
C ALA A 539 -19.23 -9.93 7.75
N VAL A 540 -18.95 -8.65 8.01
CA VAL A 540 -17.61 -8.13 8.35
C VAL A 540 -17.73 -7.40 9.68
N PHE A 541 -16.87 -7.74 10.64
CA PHE A 541 -16.62 -6.95 11.83
C PHE A 541 -15.41 -6.05 11.58
N VAL A 542 -15.55 -4.74 11.82
CA VAL A 542 -14.44 -3.79 11.83
C VAL A 542 -14.25 -3.32 13.27
N SER A 543 -13.10 -3.61 13.86
CA SER A 543 -12.77 -3.31 15.26
C SER A 543 -12.69 -1.81 15.52
N HIS A 544 -12.02 -1.07 14.62
CA HIS A 544 -11.83 0.37 14.71
C HIS A 544 -11.43 0.99 13.35
N LEU A 545 -11.14 2.28 13.32
CA LEU A 545 -10.87 3.05 12.09
C LEU A 545 -9.39 3.32 11.82
N HIS A 546 -8.45 2.47 12.22
CA HIS A 546 -7.12 2.56 11.61
C HIS A 546 -7.11 1.86 10.26
N ALA A 547 -6.33 2.41 9.31
CA ALA A 547 -6.39 2.04 7.91
C ALA A 547 -6.12 0.54 7.67
N ASP A 548 -5.23 -0.04 8.48
CA ASP A 548 -4.83 -1.44 8.46
C ASP A 548 -5.94 -2.44 8.85
N HIS A 549 -7.12 -1.97 9.26
CA HIS A 549 -8.24 -2.82 9.68
C HIS A 549 -9.47 -2.75 8.78
N HIS A 550 -9.57 -1.79 7.84
CA HIS A 550 -10.83 -1.59 7.12
C HIS A 550 -10.73 -1.14 5.67
N THR A 551 -9.57 -0.69 5.17
CA THR A 551 -9.49 -0.14 3.81
C THR A 551 -9.80 -1.18 2.73
N GLY A 552 -9.46 -2.45 2.96
CA GLY A 552 -9.79 -3.59 2.11
C GLY A 552 -11.28 -3.86 1.93
N LEU A 553 -12.12 -3.36 2.84
CA LEU A 553 -13.57 -3.55 2.79
C LEU A 553 -14.16 -3.05 1.47
N LEU A 554 -13.67 -1.93 0.94
CA LEU A 554 -14.18 -1.35 -0.31
C LEU A 554 -13.98 -2.30 -1.49
N ASN A 555 -12.82 -2.96 -1.57
CA ASN A 555 -12.53 -3.94 -2.61
C ASN A 555 -13.40 -5.19 -2.46
N ILE A 556 -13.59 -5.66 -1.22
CA ILE A 556 -14.47 -6.80 -0.94
C ILE A 556 -15.90 -6.53 -1.38
N LEU A 557 -16.46 -5.35 -1.12
CA LEU A 557 -17.81 -4.99 -1.53
C LEU A 557 -17.98 -5.04 -3.05
N LEU A 558 -17.07 -4.36 -3.78
CA LEU A 558 -17.10 -4.31 -5.25
C LEU A 558 -16.91 -5.70 -5.88
N GLN A 559 -15.97 -6.48 -5.36
CA GLN A 559 -15.69 -7.81 -5.91
C GLN A 559 -16.72 -8.85 -5.52
N ARG A 560 -17.40 -8.68 -4.39
CA ARG A 560 -18.50 -9.56 -3.98
C ARG A 560 -19.71 -9.40 -4.90
N GLU A 561 -20.04 -8.18 -5.34
CA GLU A 561 -21.08 -7.97 -6.36
C GLU A 561 -20.74 -8.75 -7.65
N ARG A 562 -19.54 -8.55 -8.18
CA ARG A 562 -19.05 -9.28 -9.36
C ARG A 562 -19.06 -10.80 -9.15
N ALA A 563 -18.63 -11.27 -7.98
CA ALA A 563 -18.62 -12.69 -7.64
C ALA A 563 -20.03 -13.28 -7.61
N LEU A 564 -20.98 -12.62 -6.94
CA LEU A 564 -22.38 -13.05 -6.88
C LEU A 564 -23.01 -13.10 -8.27
N ALA A 565 -22.77 -12.10 -9.11
CA ALA A 565 -23.21 -12.09 -10.50
C ALA A 565 -22.63 -13.29 -11.28
N SER A 566 -21.33 -13.57 -11.15
CA SER A 566 -20.69 -14.73 -11.79
C SER A 566 -21.20 -16.08 -11.30
N LEU A 567 -21.73 -16.14 -10.07
CA LEU A 567 -22.35 -17.32 -9.48
C LEU A 567 -23.86 -17.41 -9.75
N GLY A 568 -24.44 -16.45 -10.49
CA GLY A 568 -25.89 -16.38 -10.72
C GLY A 568 -26.72 -16.13 -9.44
N LYS A 569 -26.10 -15.54 -8.41
CA LYS A 569 -26.75 -15.24 -7.13
C LYS A 569 -27.18 -13.76 -7.07
N PRO A 570 -28.33 -13.45 -6.45
CA PRO A 570 -28.74 -12.07 -6.25
C PRO A 570 -27.78 -11.34 -5.30
N LEU A 571 -27.61 -10.03 -5.54
CA LEU A 571 -26.88 -9.16 -4.63
C LEU A 571 -27.70 -8.94 -3.36
N HIS A 572 -27.16 -9.38 -2.23
CA HIS A 572 -27.65 -9.02 -0.90
C HIS A 572 -26.63 -8.13 -0.20
N PRO A 573 -27.03 -6.99 0.39
CA PRO A 573 -26.10 -6.12 1.11
C PRO A 573 -25.39 -6.87 2.23
N LEU A 574 -24.08 -6.68 2.33
CA LEU A 574 -23.24 -7.28 3.35
C LEU A 574 -23.50 -6.62 4.70
N LEU A 575 -23.68 -7.43 5.75
CA LEU A 575 -23.78 -6.91 7.12
C LEU A 575 -22.40 -6.44 7.59
N VAL A 576 -22.29 -5.20 8.04
CA VAL A 576 -21.03 -4.65 8.54
C VAL A 576 -21.22 -4.18 9.97
N VAL A 577 -20.60 -4.87 10.92
CA VAL A 577 -20.57 -4.48 12.35
C VAL A 577 -19.34 -3.60 12.57
N ALA A 578 -19.52 -2.32 12.84
CA ALA A 578 -18.39 -1.38 12.89
C ALA A 578 -18.65 -0.13 13.74
N PRO A 579 -17.62 0.67 14.07
CA PRO A 579 -17.80 2.03 14.58
C PRO A 579 -18.71 2.85 13.66
N THR A 580 -19.56 3.71 14.25
CA THR A 580 -20.52 4.53 13.48
C THR A 580 -19.84 5.45 12.47
N GLN A 581 -18.61 5.86 12.76
CA GLN A 581 -17.79 6.74 11.93
C GLN A 581 -17.43 6.12 10.58
N LEU A 582 -17.42 4.78 10.45
CA LEU A 582 -17.18 4.11 9.17
C LEU A 582 -18.22 4.54 8.12
N ARG A 583 -19.45 4.85 8.52
CA ARG A 583 -20.50 5.36 7.63
C ARG A 583 -20.08 6.63 6.89
N ALA A 584 -19.41 7.55 7.59
CA ALA A 584 -18.99 8.81 6.98
C ALA A 584 -17.92 8.58 5.91
N TRP A 585 -16.98 7.68 6.17
CA TRP A 585 -15.98 7.25 5.18
C TRP A 585 -16.63 6.60 3.95
N LEU A 586 -17.53 5.63 4.16
CA LEU A 586 -18.23 4.95 3.06
C LEU A 586 -19.08 5.93 2.24
N GLN A 587 -19.75 6.89 2.88
CA GLN A 587 -20.52 7.93 2.19
C GLN A 587 -19.62 8.83 1.33
N GLN A 588 -18.50 9.30 1.89
CA GLN A 588 -17.58 10.15 1.13
C GLN A 588 -16.97 9.39 -0.05
N TYR A 589 -16.59 8.13 0.13
CA TYR A 589 -16.14 7.29 -0.98
C TYR A 589 -17.24 7.10 -2.04
N HIS A 590 -18.49 6.88 -1.61
CA HIS A 590 -19.65 6.73 -2.49
C HIS A 590 -19.88 7.96 -3.38
N ASP A 591 -19.81 9.14 -2.76
CA ASP A 591 -20.11 10.42 -3.39
C ASP A 591 -18.99 10.89 -4.34
N GLN A 592 -17.75 10.42 -4.15
CA GLN A 592 -16.57 10.89 -4.88
C GLN A 592 -16.00 9.87 -5.88
N CYS A 593 -16.15 8.57 -5.62
CA CYS A 593 -15.48 7.52 -6.39
C CYS A 593 -16.46 6.54 -7.05
N GLN A 594 -17.10 5.67 -6.27
CA GLN A 594 -17.92 4.57 -6.79
C GLN A 594 -19.13 4.26 -5.92
N GLU A 595 -20.22 3.81 -6.54
CA GLU A 595 -21.39 3.37 -5.79
C GLU A 595 -21.10 2.14 -4.94
N ILE A 596 -21.36 2.24 -3.63
CA ILE A 596 -21.10 1.15 -2.67
C ILE A 596 -22.11 1.09 -1.52
N LEU A 597 -22.92 2.13 -1.28
CA LEU A 597 -23.80 2.13 -0.11
C LEU A 597 -24.91 1.11 -0.22
N HIS A 598 -25.35 0.77 -1.43
CA HIS A 598 -26.31 -0.31 -1.66
C HIS A 598 -25.69 -1.70 -1.40
N HIS A 599 -24.36 -1.81 -1.27
CA HIS A 599 -23.67 -3.04 -0.90
C HIS A 599 -23.63 -3.30 0.62
N VAL A 600 -24.02 -2.34 1.47
CA VAL A 600 -23.74 -2.41 2.91
C VAL A 600 -24.97 -2.16 3.76
N ASN A 601 -25.18 -3.01 4.76
CA ASN A 601 -26.08 -2.79 5.88
C ASN A 601 -25.25 -2.64 7.17
N LEU A 602 -25.12 -1.41 7.66
CA LEU A 602 -24.27 -1.10 8.81
C LEU A 602 -25.00 -1.33 10.15
N ILE A 603 -24.39 -2.14 11.02
CA ILE A 603 -24.76 -2.35 12.41
C ILE A 603 -23.74 -1.62 13.29
N PRO A 604 -24.12 -0.56 14.02
CA PRO A 604 -23.17 0.10 14.92
C PRO A 604 -22.68 -0.86 16.01
N ALA A 605 -21.36 -1.05 16.12
CA ALA A 605 -20.76 -1.97 17.09
C ALA A 605 -21.20 -1.67 18.53
N LYS A 606 -21.43 -0.40 18.88
CA LYS A 606 -21.97 0.03 20.18
C LYS A 606 -23.33 -0.59 20.54
N CYS A 607 -24.16 -0.95 19.55
CA CYS A 607 -25.47 -1.57 19.77
C CYS A 607 -25.36 -3.03 20.24
N LEU A 608 -24.18 -3.65 20.12
CA LEU A 608 -23.92 -5.02 20.56
C LEU A 608 -23.21 -5.08 21.93
N GLN A 609 -23.06 -3.93 22.59
CA GLN A 609 -22.49 -3.88 23.94
C GLN A 609 -23.48 -4.46 24.96
N LYS A 610 -22.93 -4.99 26.07
CA LYS A 610 -23.75 -5.50 27.17
C LYS A 610 -24.67 -4.40 27.71
N ARG A 611 -25.99 -4.66 27.73
CA ARG A 611 -27.06 -3.72 28.15
C ARG A 611 -27.23 -2.50 27.24
N ALA A 612 -26.80 -2.56 25.98
CA ALA A 612 -27.11 -1.52 25.01
C ALA A 612 -28.62 -1.55 24.67
N GLU A 613 -29.29 -0.40 24.78
CA GLU A 613 -30.64 -0.22 24.26
C GLU A 613 -30.55 0.10 22.76
N VAL A 614 -31.15 -0.75 21.92
CA VAL A 614 -31.19 -0.55 20.47
C VAL A 614 -32.49 0.17 20.12
N SER A 615 -32.44 1.50 19.99
CA SER A 615 -33.65 2.29 19.73
C SER A 615 -34.17 2.21 18.29
N SER A 616 -33.42 1.61 17.37
CA SER A 616 -33.76 1.55 15.94
C SER A 616 -34.26 0.14 15.57
N PRO A 617 -35.55 -0.01 15.21
CA PRO A 617 -36.12 -1.29 14.78
C PRO A 617 -35.40 -1.90 13.56
N ILE A 618 -34.84 -1.04 12.70
CA ILE A 618 -34.05 -1.47 11.54
C ILE A 618 -32.77 -2.16 12.02
N VAL A 619 -32.07 -1.56 12.99
CA VAL A 619 -30.82 -2.13 13.52
C VAL A 619 -31.12 -3.42 14.29
N GLU A 620 -32.20 -3.49 15.06
CA GLU A 620 -32.63 -4.73 15.71
C GLU A 620 -32.85 -5.85 14.69
N LYS A 621 -33.58 -5.58 13.60
CA LYS A 621 -33.79 -6.57 12.53
C LYS A 621 -32.48 -7.02 11.88
N LEU A 622 -31.54 -6.10 11.65
CA LEU A 622 -30.21 -6.43 11.12
C LEU A 622 -29.41 -7.30 12.08
N ILE A 623 -29.48 -7.03 13.40
CA ILE A 623 -28.83 -7.85 14.43
C ILE A 623 -29.46 -9.25 14.46
N SER A 624 -30.79 -9.36 14.47
CA SER A 624 -31.47 -10.66 14.41
C SER A 624 -31.08 -11.45 13.16
N SER A 625 -31.03 -10.80 12.00
CA SER A 625 -30.58 -11.41 10.75
C SER A 625 -29.13 -11.87 10.81
N LEU A 626 -28.23 -11.11 11.45
CA LEU A 626 -26.83 -11.51 11.66
C LEU A 626 -26.74 -12.78 12.50
N LEU A 627 -27.48 -12.84 13.60
CA LEU A 627 -27.46 -13.98 14.51
C LEU A 627 -28.01 -15.24 13.83
N GLU A 628 -29.13 -15.11 13.10
CA GLU A 628 -29.74 -16.21 12.36
C GLU A 628 -28.86 -16.71 11.21
N MET A 629 -28.28 -15.81 10.39
CA MET A 629 -27.45 -16.22 9.24
C MET A 629 -26.15 -16.92 9.64
N CYS A 630 -25.66 -16.68 10.86
CA CYS A 630 -24.39 -17.20 11.36
C CYS A 630 -24.59 -18.23 12.49
N ASP A 631 -25.82 -18.67 12.75
CA ASP A 631 -26.18 -19.57 13.86
C ASP A 631 -25.58 -19.15 15.22
N LEU A 632 -25.55 -17.84 15.47
CA LEU A 632 -25.01 -17.26 16.69
C LEU A 632 -26.12 -17.12 17.74
N GLU A 633 -25.91 -17.69 18.92
CA GLU A 633 -26.71 -17.35 20.11
C GLU A 633 -26.47 -15.88 20.46
N LYS A 634 -25.24 -15.40 20.29
CA LYS A 634 -24.87 -14.04 20.65
C LYS A 634 -23.68 -13.51 19.87
N PHE A 635 -23.78 -12.24 19.47
CA PHE A 635 -22.65 -11.42 19.04
C PHE A 635 -22.54 -10.27 20.04
N GLN A 636 -21.42 -10.18 20.76
CA GLN A 636 -21.18 -9.09 21.70
C GLN A 636 -19.98 -8.25 21.30
N THR A 637 -19.99 -6.98 21.71
CA THR A 637 -18.83 -6.10 21.63
C THR A 637 -18.52 -5.48 22.98
N CYS A 638 -17.26 -5.07 23.18
CA CYS A 638 -16.85 -4.23 24.29
C CYS A 638 -15.91 -3.14 23.81
N LEU A 639 -15.90 -2.00 24.48
CA LEU A 639 -14.88 -0.98 24.24
C LEU A 639 -13.53 -1.50 24.73
N VAL A 640 -12.50 -1.26 23.95
CA VAL A 640 -11.13 -1.67 24.26
C VAL A 640 -10.21 -0.44 24.37
N ARG A 641 -9.02 -0.62 24.94
CA ARG A 641 -8.11 0.48 25.30
C ARG A 641 -7.14 0.75 24.16
N HIS A 642 -7.60 1.52 23.17
CA HIS A 642 -6.80 1.90 22.01
C HIS A 642 -7.15 3.32 21.54
N CYS A 643 -7.79 3.47 20.38
CA CYS A 643 -8.36 4.73 19.92
C CYS A 643 -9.83 4.85 20.34
N ARG A 644 -10.40 6.05 20.18
CA ARG A 644 -11.81 6.29 20.52
C ARG A 644 -12.70 5.44 19.61
N HIS A 645 -13.66 4.73 20.21
CA HIS A 645 -14.55 3.80 19.50
C HIS A 645 -13.83 2.59 18.91
N ALA A 646 -12.78 2.10 19.58
CA ALA A 646 -12.22 0.78 19.32
C ALA A 646 -13.00 -0.31 20.07
N PHE A 647 -13.24 -1.43 19.40
CA PHE A 647 -14.02 -2.55 19.94
C PHE A 647 -13.30 -3.89 19.78
N GLY A 648 -13.40 -4.73 20.81
CA GLY A 648 -13.26 -6.17 20.68
C GLY A 648 -14.63 -6.83 20.54
N CYS A 649 -14.69 -8.06 20.03
CA CYS A 649 -15.94 -8.81 19.89
C CYS A 649 -15.86 -10.24 20.41
N ALA A 650 -17.02 -10.79 20.77
CA ALA A 650 -17.20 -12.20 21.09
C ALA A 650 -18.36 -12.79 20.27
N LEU A 651 -18.08 -13.89 19.57
CA LEU A 651 -19.03 -14.70 18.83
C LEU A 651 -19.36 -15.93 19.68
N VAL A 652 -20.62 -16.08 20.07
CA VAL A 652 -21.14 -17.25 20.80
C VAL A 652 -22.07 -18.00 19.86
N HIS A 653 -21.67 -19.19 19.45
CA HIS A 653 -22.40 -20.00 18.50
C HIS A 653 -23.39 -20.94 19.20
N ALA A 654 -24.50 -21.27 18.54
CA ALA A 654 -25.55 -22.13 19.09
C ALA A 654 -25.05 -23.54 19.48
N SER A 655 -23.94 -24.02 18.89
CA SER A 655 -23.29 -25.28 19.28
C SER A 655 -22.37 -25.18 20.50
N GLY A 656 -22.28 -24.01 21.14
CA GLY A 656 -21.63 -23.80 22.44
C GLY A 656 -20.18 -23.30 22.40
N TRP A 657 -19.57 -23.13 21.23
CA TRP A 657 -18.24 -22.53 21.15
C TRP A 657 -18.27 -21.00 21.21
N LYS A 658 -17.16 -20.42 21.69
CA LYS A 658 -16.96 -18.97 21.80
C LYS A 658 -15.62 -18.54 21.19
N VAL A 659 -15.66 -17.66 20.20
CA VAL A 659 -14.47 -17.01 19.61
C VAL A 659 -14.45 -15.55 20.01
N VAL A 660 -13.32 -15.09 20.54
CA VAL A 660 -13.11 -13.69 20.97
C VAL A 660 -12.00 -13.08 20.12
N TYR A 661 -12.23 -11.87 19.63
CA TYR A 661 -11.26 -11.09 18.89
C TYR A 661 -11.03 -9.75 19.59
N SER A 662 -9.76 -9.43 19.87
CA SER A 662 -9.41 -8.24 20.64
C SER A 662 -9.61 -6.93 19.87
N GLY A 663 -9.43 -6.95 18.55
CA GLY A 663 -8.99 -5.75 17.83
C GLY A 663 -7.63 -5.28 18.35
N ASP A 664 -7.33 -3.99 18.21
CA ASP A 664 -6.15 -3.37 18.83
C ASP A 664 -6.49 -2.87 20.23
N THR A 665 -5.64 -3.20 21.21
CA THR A 665 -5.87 -2.84 22.61
C THR A 665 -4.62 -3.04 23.49
N MET A 666 -4.46 -2.15 24.46
CA MET A 666 -3.77 -2.46 25.72
C MET A 666 -4.53 -3.56 26.50
N PRO A 667 -3.93 -4.22 27.50
CA PRO A 667 -4.67 -5.10 28.40
C PRO A 667 -5.95 -4.44 28.95
N CYS A 668 -7.08 -5.14 28.77
CA CYS A 668 -8.41 -4.59 28.97
C CYS A 668 -9.32 -5.59 29.71
N ASP A 669 -9.72 -5.24 30.94
CA ASP A 669 -10.60 -6.07 31.77
C ASP A 669 -11.97 -6.31 31.11
N ALA A 670 -12.49 -5.33 30.36
CA ALA A 670 -13.77 -5.49 29.67
C ALA A 670 -13.72 -6.63 28.64
N LEU A 671 -12.58 -6.81 27.96
CA LEU A 671 -12.35 -7.91 27.03
C LEU A 671 -12.30 -9.25 27.77
N VAL A 672 -11.54 -9.32 28.88
CA VAL A 672 -11.46 -10.50 29.77
C VAL A 672 -12.85 -10.92 30.24
N GLN A 673 -13.66 -9.99 30.73
CA GLN A 673 -15.00 -10.29 31.25
C GLN A 673 -15.99 -10.71 30.16
N MET A 674 -15.94 -10.09 28.98
CA MET A 674 -16.78 -10.48 27.84
C MET A 674 -16.38 -11.86 27.31
N GLY A 675 -15.07 -12.13 27.25
CA GLY A 675 -14.51 -13.33 26.68
C GLY A 675 -14.41 -14.52 27.62
N LYS A 676 -14.82 -14.40 28.88
CA LYS A 676 -14.66 -15.45 29.90
C LYS A 676 -15.03 -16.85 29.37
N ASP A 677 -14.14 -17.80 29.60
CA ASP A 677 -14.25 -19.21 29.16
C ASP A 677 -14.32 -19.35 27.62
N ALA A 678 -13.63 -18.48 26.88
CA ALA A 678 -13.56 -18.56 25.42
C ALA A 678 -12.95 -19.88 24.95
N THR A 679 -13.49 -20.42 23.86
CA THR A 679 -12.87 -21.55 23.15
C THR A 679 -11.59 -21.11 22.45
N LEU A 680 -11.62 -19.92 21.83
CA LEU A 680 -10.48 -19.31 21.16
C LEU A 680 -10.46 -17.81 21.45
N LEU A 681 -9.32 -17.30 21.89
CA LEU A 681 -9.00 -15.88 21.89
C LEU A 681 -8.00 -15.60 20.76
N ILE A 682 -8.35 -14.70 19.84
CA ILE A 682 -7.43 -14.10 18.88
C ILE A 682 -7.07 -12.72 19.43
N HIS A 683 -5.84 -12.58 19.94
CA HIS A 683 -5.39 -11.36 20.60
C HIS A 683 -4.24 -10.70 19.84
N GLU A 684 -4.27 -9.36 19.78
CA GLU A 684 -3.14 -8.58 19.27
C GLU A 684 -1.90 -8.74 20.17
N ALA A 685 -0.73 -8.85 19.57
CA ALA A 685 0.56 -8.96 20.23
C ALA A 685 1.57 -8.08 19.47
N THR A 686 1.23 -6.79 19.39
CA THR A 686 1.91 -5.89 18.45
C THR A 686 3.37 -5.69 18.81
N LEU A 687 3.71 -5.50 20.09
CA LEU A 687 5.08 -5.23 20.52
C LEU A 687 5.75 -6.42 21.22
N GLU A 688 7.07 -6.46 21.14
CA GLU A 688 7.91 -7.42 21.87
C GLU A 688 7.91 -7.09 23.37
N ASP A 689 8.18 -8.10 24.20
CA ASP A 689 8.46 -7.86 25.62
C ASP A 689 9.75 -7.05 25.78
N GLY A 690 9.79 -6.13 26.74
CA GLY A 690 10.83 -5.09 26.86
C GLY A 690 10.52 -3.79 26.09
N LEU A 691 9.37 -3.69 25.41
CA LEU A 691 8.83 -2.48 24.79
C LEU A 691 7.55 -1.99 25.49
N GLU A 692 7.39 -2.24 26.78
CA GLU A 692 6.16 -1.91 27.53
C GLU A 692 5.82 -0.42 27.48
N GLU A 693 6.83 0.46 27.57
CA GLU A 693 6.63 1.91 27.47
C GLU A 693 6.10 2.32 26.09
N GLU A 694 6.66 1.76 25.02
CA GLU A 694 6.21 2.00 23.64
C GLU A 694 4.83 1.39 23.40
N ALA A 695 4.52 0.25 24.04
CA ALA A 695 3.23 -0.42 23.97
C ALA A 695 2.16 0.48 24.58
N VAL A 696 2.43 1.07 25.76
CA VAL A 696 1.56 2.06 26.41
C VAL A 696 1.38 3.31 25.54
N GLU A 697 2.46 3.86 24.99
CA GLU A 697 2.42 5.07 24.15
C GLU A 697 1.58 4.86 22.89
N LYS A 698 1.77 3.70 22.23
CA LYS A 698 1.05 3.34 21.00
C LYS A 698 -0.28 2.64 21.27
N THR A 699 -0.62 2.42 22.54
CA THR A 699 -1.86 1.78 23.00
C THR A 699 -2.09 0.36 22.45
N HIS A 700 -1.05 -0.48 22.50
CA HIS A 700 -1.04 -1.89 22.08
C HIS A 700 -0.55 -2.82 23.18
N SER A 701 -0.69 -4.14 23.00
CA SER A 701 -0.18 -5.13 23.95
C SER A 701 1.21 -5.64 23.56
N THR A 702 2.02 -5.99 24.57
CA THR A 702 3.17 -6.88 24.36
C THR A 702 2.73 -8.34 24.25
N THR A 703 3.62 -9.22 23.79
CA THR A 703 3.39 -10.67 23.73
C THR A 703 2.93 -11.25 25.08
N SER A 704 3.68 -11.04 26.16
CA SER A 704 3.33 -11.58 27.49
C SER A 704 2.05 -10.96 28.06
N GLN A 705 1.79 -9.69 27.76
CA GLN A 705 0.53 -9.03 28.13
C GLN A 705 -0.69 -9.69 27.45
N ALA A 706 -0.60 -9.98 26.16
CA ALA A 706 -1.64 -10.67 25.40
C ALA A 706 -1.90 -12.09 25.93
N ILE A 707 -0.83 -12.84 26.24
CA ILE A 707 -0.94 -14.17 26.86
C ILE A 707 -1.62 -14.06 28.23
N THR A 708 -1.21 -13.10 29.07
CA THR A 708 -1.79 -12.89 30.40
C THR A 708 -3.30 -12.60 30.34
N VAL A 709 -3.73 -11.75 29.39
CA VAL A 709 -5.16 -11.48 29.15
C VAL A 709 -5.91 -12.77 28.82
N GLY A 710 -5.36 -13.61 27.95
CA GLY A 710 -5.96 -14.90 27.61
C GLY A 710 -6.03 -15.88 28.77
N MET A 711 -5.01 -15.93 29.62
CA MET A 711 -5.01 -16.76 30.82
C MET A 711 -6.07 -16.29 31.83
N GLN A 712 -6.17 -14.98 32.06
CA GLN A 712 -7.19 -14.38 32.94
C GLN A 712 -8.61 -14.59 32.40
N MET A 713 -8.77 -14.59 31.07
CA MET A 713 -10.03 -14.92 30.39
C MET A 713 -10.41 -16.40 30.56
N ASN A 714 -9.51 -17.24 31.06
CA ASN A 714 -9.63 -18.70 31.02
C ASN A 714 -9.91 -19.20 29.59
N ALA A 715 -9.23 -18.61 28.60
CA ALA A 715 -9.34 -19.05 27.22
C ALA A 715 -8.75 -20.46 27.07
N LYS A 716 -9.48 -21.35 26.40
CA LYS A 716 -9.01 -22.71 26.10
C LYS A 716 -7.78 -22.68 25.18
N PHE A 717 -7.75 -21.74 24.24
CA PHE A 717 -6.60 -21.50 23.36
C PHE A 717 -6.47 -20.02 23.02
N ILE A 718 -5.22 -19.55 22.88
CA ILE A 718 -4.85 -18.16 22.59
C ILE A 718 -4.03 -18.17 21.31
N MET A 719 -4.52 -17.49 20.28
CA MET A 719 -3.79 -17.22 19.06
C MET A 719 -3.31 -15.77 19.07
N LEU A 720 -1.99 -15.59 19.08
CA LEU A 720 -1.37 -14.27 18.97
C LEU A 720 -1.40 -13.81 17.50
N ASN A 721 -1.78 -12.56 17.29
CA ASN A 721 -1.94 -11.96 15.97
C ASN A 721 -1.45 -10.50 15.98
N HIS A 722 -1.56 -9.79 14.84
CA HIS A 722 -1.30 -8.36 14.75
C HIS A 722 0.14 -7.93 15.11
N PHE A 723 1.14 -8.64 14.61
CA PHE A 723 2.53 -8.41 14.99
C PHE A 723 3.11 -7.14 14.35
N SER A 724 3.91 -6.36 15.10
CA SER A 724 4.63 -5.23 14.52
C SER A 724 5.64 -5.70 13.49
N GLN A 725 5.43 -5.22 12.26
CA GLN A 725 6.28 -5.58 11.13
C GLN A 725 7.64 -4.87 11.17
N ARG A 726 7.78 -3.82 11.99
CA ARG A 726 9.05 -3.08 12.16
C ARG A 726 10.09 -3.87 12.96
N TYR A 727 9.62 -4.76 13.84
CA TYR A 727 10.46 -5.37 14.87
C TYR A 727 10.70 -6.86 14.61
N ALA A 728 9.69 -7.59 14.14
CA ALA A 728 9.74 -9.05 14.13
C ALA A 728 9.08 -9.73 12.92
N LYS A 729 9.70 -10.81 12.43
CA LYS A 729 9.01 -11.78 11.54
C LYS A 729 8.20 -12.81 12.33
N ILE A 730 8.67 -13.14 13.53
CA ILE A 730 8.09 -14.07 14.50
C ILE A 730 8.33 -13.47 15.90
N PRO A 731 7.39 -13.53 16.85
CA PRO A 731 7.64 -13.02 18.20
C PRO A 731 8.78 -13.78 18.89
N LEU A 732 9.49 -13.08 19.79
CA LEU A 732 10.40 -13.74 20.72
C LEU A 732 9.59 -14.64 21.66
N PHE A 733 10.15 -15.81 21.96
CA PHE A 733 9.50 -16.78 22.84
C PHE A 733 9.85 -16.48 24.29
N SER A 734 8.86 -16.04 25.06
CA SER A 734 8.97 -15.87 26.51
C SER A 734 8.59 -17.17 27.25
N PRO A 735 8.91 -17.29 28.55
CA PRO A 735 8.47 -18.43 29.37
C PRO A 735 6.95 -18.60 29.47
N ASP A 736 6.19 -17.56 29.09
CA ASP A 736 4.72 -17.59 29.12
C ASP A 736 4.12 -18.44 27.97
N PHE A 737 4.91 -18.77 26.95
CA PHE A 737 4.49 -19.70 25.90
C PHE A 737 4.31 -21.10 26.48
N ASN A 738 3.06 -21.57 26.45
CA ASN A 738 2.68 -22.92 26.88
C ASN A 738 1.82 -23.62 25.82
N ASP A 739 1.26 -24.77 26.18
CA ASP A 739 0.43 -25.63 25.35
C ASP A 739 -0.91 -25.01 24.91
N ARG A 740 -1.25 -23.81 25.39
CA ARG A 740 -2.45 -23.05 24.99
C ARG A 740 -2.16 -21.84 24.12
N VAL A 741 -0.92 -21.62 23.70
CA VAL A 741 -0.52 -20.43 22.94
C VAL A 741 -0.05 -20.81 21.53
N GLY A 742 -0.59 -20.13 20.52
CA GLY A 742 -0.20 -20.23 19.12
C GLY A 742 0.19 -18.87 18.52
N ILE A 743 0.88 -18.90 17.39
CA ILE A 743 1.31 -17.72 16.63
C ILE A 743 0.62 -17.77 15.27
N ALA A 744 -0.12 -16.73 14.90
CA ALA A 744 -0.74 -16.63 13.60
C ALA A 744 0.30 -16.31 12.51
N PHE A 745 0.11 -16.88 11.32
CA PHE A 745 0.82 -16.52 10.10
C PHE A 745 -0.19 -16.24 9.00
N ASP A 746 0.18 -15.41 8.03
CA ASP A 746 -0.63 -15.23 6.82
C ASP A 746 -0.90 -16.59 6.17
N HIS A 747 -2.13 -16.80 5.70
CA HIS A 747 -2.65 -18.05 5.12
C HIS A 747 -2.66 -19.27 6.06
N MET A 748 -2.35 -19.11 7.35
CA MET A 748 -2.56 -20.16 8.34
C MET A 748 -4.04 -20.46 8.48
N LYS A 749 -4.38 -21.75 8.45
CA LYS A 749 -5.74 -22.27 8.62
C LYS A 749 -5.77 -23.20 9.81
N VAL A 750 -6.70 -23.01 10.74
CA VAL A 750 -6.85 -23.89 11.91
C VAL A 750 -8.31 -24.12 12.26
N CYS A 751 -8.61 -25.31 12.76
CA CYS A 751 -9.85 -25.66 13.44
C CYS A 751 -9.56 -25.93 14.93
N PHE A 752 -10.58 -26.04 15.77
CA PHE A 752 -10.40 -26.32 17.21
C PHE A 752 -9.69 -27.66 17.50
N GLY A 753 -9.79 -28.62 16.56
CA GLY A 753 -9.08 -29.89 16.65
C GLY A 753 -7.56 -29.76 16.52
N ASP A 754 -7.06 -28.63 16.02
CA ASP A 754 -5.63 -28.40 15.78
C ASP A 754 -4.93 -27.73 16.97
N PHE A 755 -5.66 -27.29 17.99
CA PHE A 755 -5.09 -26.63 19.17
C PHE A 755 -3.98 -27.44 19.87
N PRO A 756 -4.10 -28.78 20.03
CA PRO A 756 -3.00 -29.57 20.59
C PRO A 756 -1.77 -29.69 19.67
N THR A 757 -1.94 -29.43 18.37
CA THR A 757 -0.88 -29.52 17.35
C THR A 757 -0.12 -28.20 17.23
N VAL A 758 -0.80 -27.06 17.25
CA VAL A 758 -0.20 -25.73 17.00
C VAL A 758 1.04 -25.44 17.87
N PRO A 759 1.02 -25.63 19.21
CA PRO A 759 2.20 -25.40 20.04
C PRO A 759 3.38 -26.34 19.71
N LYS A 760 3.09 -27.55 19.21
CA LYS A 760 4.12 -28.54 18.80
C LYS A 760 4.85 -28.12 17.52
N LEU A 761 4.37 -27.09 16.82
CA LEU A 761 5.05 -26.53 15.64
C LEU A 761 6.11 -25.49 16.03
N ILE A 762 6.19 -25.08 17.31
CA ILE A 762 7.15 -24.06 17.75
C ILE A 762 8.61 -24.46 17.46
N PRO A 763 9.08 -25.69 17.75
CA PRO A 763 10.47 -26.07 17.45
C PRO A 763 10.86 -25.92 15.96
N PRO A 764 10.12 -26.49 14.98
CA PRO A 764 10.47 -26.28 13.56
C PRO A 764 10.28 -24.82 13.11
N LEU A 765 9.36 -24.05 13.71
CA LEU A 765 9.28 -22.61 13.45
C LEU A 765 10.53 -21.87 13.95
N LYS A 766 11.05 -22.21 15.12
CA LYS A 766 12.31 -21.64 15.64
C LYS A 766 13.48 -21.95 14.72
N ALA A 767 13.58 -23.18 14.21
CA ALA A 767 14.62 -23.55 13.25
C ALA A 767 14.47 -22.79 11.92
N LEU A 768 13.24 -22.65 11.40
CA LEU A 768 12.98 -21.91 10.16
C LEU A 768 13.35 -20.42 10.24
N PHE A 769 13.10 -19.81 11.40
CA PHE A 769 13.33 -18.37 11.64
C PHE A 769 14.55 -18.09 12.52
N ALA A 770 15.49 -19.04 12.66
CA ALA A 770 16.61 -18.93 13.60
C ALA A 770 17.43 -17.64 13.41
N GLY A 771 17.82 -17.32 12.17
CA GLY A 771 18.57 -16.10 11.89
C GLY A 771 17.80 -14.80 12.15
N ASP A 772 16.46 -14.83 12.03
CA ASP A 772 15.62 -13.68 12.38
C ASP A 772 15.52 -13.51 13.90
N LEU A 773 15.43 -14.62 14.65
CA LEU A 773 15.43 -14.62 16.11
C LEU A 773 16.77 -14.10 16.67
N GLU A 774 17.90 -14.55 16.13
CA GLU A 774 19.23 -14.04 16.50
C GLU A 774 19.35 -12.52 16.27
N GLU A 775 18.91 -12.03 15.11
CA GLU A 775 18.92 -10.59 14.83
C GLU A 775 18.07 -9.79 15.83
N MET A 776 16.92 -10.34 16.22
CA MET A 776 16.01 -9.73 17.19
C MET A 776 16.60 -9.72 18.61
N GLU A 777 17.20 -10.81 19.04
CA GLU A 777 17.89 -10.90 20.34
C GLU A 777 19.04 -9.89 20.43
N GLU A 778 19.88 -9.79 19.39
CA GLU A 778 20.96 -8.79 19.36
C GLU A 778 20.42 -7.35 19.48
N ARG A 779 19.29 -7.04 18.82
CA ARG A 779 18.66 -5.72 18.87
C ARG A 779 18.15 -5.43 20.27
N ARG A 780 17.55 -6.42 20.93
CA ARG A 780 17.07 -6.34 22.31
C ARG A 780 18.22 -6.08 23.27
N GLU A 781 19.30 -6.87 23.22
CA GLU A 781 20.48 -6.69 24.07
C GLU A 781 21.12 -5.30 23.89
N LYS A 782 21.25 -4.83 22.64
CA LYS A 782 21.76 -3.48 22.34
C LYS A 782 20.87 -2.39 22.94
N ARG A 783 19.55 -2.61 23.00
CA ARG A 783 18.59 -1.69 23.61
C ARG A 783 18.71 -1.69 25.13
N GLU A 784 18.75 -2.86 25.75
CA GLU A 784 18.92 -3.02 27.20
C GLU A 784 20.24 -2.37 27.68
N LEU A 785 21.33 -2.57 26.95
CA LEU A 785 22.62 -1.90 27.22
C LEU A 785 22.54 -0.37 27.11
N ARG A 786 21.76 0.16 26.16
CA ARG A 786 21.55 1.62 26.03
C ARG A 786 20.74 2.17 27.20
N LEU A 787 19.69 1.47 27.62
CA LEU A 787 18.86 1.85 28.77
C LEU A 787 19.66 1.80 30.07
N LEU A 788 20.46 0.75 30.29
CA LEU A 788 21.37 0.64 31.43
C LEU A 788 22.38 1.80 31.47
N ARG A 789 23.00 2.14 30.32
CA ARG A 789 23.91 3.29 30.22
C ARG A 789 23.21 4.61 30.52
N ALA A 790 22.00 4.82 29.99
CA ALA A 790 21.22 6.01 30.26
C ALA A 790 20.85 6.12 31.75
N ALA A 791 20.45 5.01 32.37
CA ALA A 791 20.15 4.93 33.80
C ALA A 791 21.39 5.23 34.68
N LEU A 792 22.56 4.69 34.33
CA LEU A 792 23.82 4.98 35.02
C LEU A 792 24.21 6.46 34.91
N LEU A 793 24.12 7.06 33.72
CA LEU A 793 24.38 8.49 33.50
C LEU A 793 23.39 9.40 34.25
N SER A 794 22.13 8.97 34.40
CA SER A 794 21.14 9.69 35.21
C SER A 794 21.39 9.59 36.73
N ARG A 795 22.07 8.53 37.18
CA ARG A 795 22.44 8.34 38.60
C ARG A 795 23.72 9.08 39.02
N GLU A 796 24.59 9.41 38.08
CA GLU A 796 25.81 10.21 38.33
C GLU A 796 25.54 11.74 38.42
N SER A 797 24.28 12.17 38.33
CA SER A 797 23.88 13.58 38.50
C SER A 797 22.98 13.82 39.72
N PRO A 798 23.54 13.64 40.94
CA PRO A 798 23.25 14.63 41.99
C PRO A 798 24.49 14.92 42.85
N GLN A 799 25.15 16.08 42.63
CA GLN A 799 25.71 16.95 43.70
C GLN A 799 26.53 18.14 43.16
N LYS A 800 26.24 19.32 43.74
CA LYS A 800 26.96 20.63 43.76
C LYS A 800 26.60 21.62 42.62
N ARG A 801 26.24 22.89 42.89
CA ARG A 801 26.59 23.78 44.02
C ARG A 801 25.42 24.66 44.49
N VAL A 802 25.25 24.70 45.81
CA VAL A 802 24.65 25.80 46.58
C VAL A 802 25.48 27.08 46.35
N PRO A 803 24.89 28.26 46.12
CA PRO A 803 25.65 29.51 46.10
C PRO A 803 26.03 29.90 47.53
N ARG A 804 27.32 30.12 47.79
CA ARG A 804 27.80 30.77 49.01
C ARG A 804 27.99 32.27 48.72
N ASP A 805 27.52 33.07 49.67
CA ASP A 805 27.62 34.53 49.73
C ASP A 805 29.06 35.07 49.89
N GLU A 806 29.16 36.37 49.57
CA GLU A 806 30.17 37.41 49.89
C GLU A 806 31.31 37.73 48.90
N PRO A 807 31.83 38.99 48.82
CA PRO A 807 31.32 40.31 49.27
C PRO A 807 31.39 41.43 48.17
N PRO A 808 30.93 42.68 48.43
CA PRO A 808 30.79 43.73 47.41
C PRO A 808 31.95 44.75 47.37
N SER A 809 32.34 45.25 46.17
CA SER A 809 32.97 46.57 45.93
C SER A 809 33.06 46.89 44.40
N PRO A 810 33.43 48.11 43.92
CA PRO A 810 32.44 49.13 43.51
C PRO A 810 32.63 49.74 42.09
N GLN A 811 31.56 50.40 41.61
CA GLN A 811 31.51 51.53 40.66
C GLN A 811 32.16 51.43 39.24
N SER A 812 31.36 51.58 38.18
CA SER A 812 31.15 52.91 37.56
C SER A 812 30.22 52.91 36.32
N LYS A 813 29.33 53.91 36.37
CA LYS A 813 28.44 54.55 35.38
C LYS A 813 28.83 54.47 33.88
N LYS A 814 27.81 54.20 33.04
CA LYS A 814 27.22 55.06 31.96
C LYS A 814 26.30 54.17 31.08
N ALA A 815 24.97 54.33 31.07
CA ALA A 815 24.18 55.31 30.30
C ALA A 815 24.42 55.19 28.77
N ARG A 816 23.44 55.14 27.83
CA ARG A 816 21.96 55.17 27.80
C ARG A 816 21.57 55.21 26.29
N VAL A 817 20.34 54.80 25.94
CA VAL A 817 19.55 55.16 24.72
C VAL A 817 20.02 54.48 23.39
N GLN A 818 19.18 53.84 22.56
CA GLN A 818 17.74 53.93 22.29
C GLN A 818 17.17 52.56 21.92
#